data_AF-A0A5C4SXU7-F1
#
_entry.id   AF-A0A5C4SXU7-F1
#
_cell.length_a   1.000
_cell.length_b   1.000
_cell.length_c   1.000
_cell.angle_alpha   90.00
_cell.angle_beta   90.00
_cell.angle_gamma   90.00
#
_symmetry.space_group_name_H-M   'P 1'
#
loop_
_entity.id
_entity.type
_entity.pdbx_description
1 polymer ?
#
loop_
_entity_poly.entity_id
_entity_poly.type
_entity_poly.pdbx_seq_one_letter_code
_entity_poly.pdbx_strand_id
1 'polypeptide(L)'
;MKDREDYQRQDIARESAKEAGTPGNPMIDDRDSYRNRERAISRRKMLAAIGTAGVAFAAGGLLQAGASGRGGGRGVTDSVYGPDNPESDECCVRYASMAELRAMTTAPDAELYYLTDPGKEGYFQYDPADVLTPDNTGTVLVSVFGARFKRLQVNGLFPINWFGAAGDGIQDETAALQAAINAAAEVGGQVYLPPGTFLIAARHTFQTPGSLDFGYAVRVPANVTIAGTTGTILTQAITYANRRVLFYVEGSHVSIRNFRIENTYPISPGGNLSSIEFGAGDGFDASLSANIENITIENVTVYRSWHPVKFHFSDGSGKTAGNIIVRGVRSYHDKTSKSSGGINFRSTPNGRISRVTVDSCHVHDPVTSAAVGFYGVHDATVSGCSVTGSGPNAAGIQIENGGKLIAVTGNTCTDNVNGIWVDDSVDVTITGNAITGTSNAKGIRVTRQGYIDEPNKLTTGIVITGNSLRGCRIVAEEFGASPAGAFGAVSVANNVIVGDGANVTTAIHMYRVPYLTVIGNTVLGAGTYSLYFSTSADDMLIVAMNMTAKAGNEASSGMRVTGTAVHMNIVGNMFANGYDSLGGQEGASVANSTWNGAVMWHYGGTGIMAGSGSPEGVQSASSGSVFLRRDGGSTQTLYVKESGAGSTGWVGK
;
A
#
# COMPACT_ATOMS: atom_id res chain seq x y z
N MET A 1 -16.08 0.51 -68.48
CA MET A 1 -15.06 0.62 -67.41
C MET A 1 -15.33 -0.55 -66.47
N LYS A 2 -14.89 -1.78 -66.79
CA LYS A 2 -13.62 -2.24 -67.38
C LYS A 2 -12.48 -2.30 -66.35
N ASP A 3 -12.00 -3.46 -65.89
CA ASP A 3 -12.51 -4.85 -65.94
C ASP A 3 -11.99 -5.65 -64.72
N ARG A 4 -12.77 -6.63 -64.26
CA ARG A 4 -12.27 -7.91 -63.72
C ARG A 4 -12.83 -8.98 -64.64
N GLU A 5 -12.03 -9.99 -65.03
CA GLU A 5 -12.42 -11.42 -65.17
C GLU A 5 -11.26 -12.23 -65.81
N ASP A 6 -11.54 -13.50 -66.13
CA ASP A 6 -10.78 -14.47 -66.95
C ASP A 6 -9.66 -15.30 -66.27
N TYR A 7 -9.50 -16.63 -66.53
CA TYR A 7 -10.28 -17.56 -67.39
C TYR A 7 -10.37 -19.00 -66.78
N GLN A 8 -11.13 -19.88 -67.46
CA GLN A 8 -11.66 -21.19 -67.05
C GLN A 8 -10.69 -22.41 -67.12
N ARG A 9 -11.21 -23.59 -66.70
CA ARG A 9 -10.63 -24.95 -66.83
C ARG A 9 -10.94 -25.61 -68.19
N GLN A 10 -10.21 -26.70 -68.52
CA GLN A 10 -10.41 -27.82 -69.50
C GLN A 10 -9.15 -28.04 -70.38
N ASP A 11 -8.73 -29.22 -70.87
CA ASP A 11 -9.22 -30.62 -70.74
C ASP A 11 -8.19 -31.70 -71.20
N ILE A 12 -8.38 -32.96 -70.76
CA ILE A 12 -8.22 -34.28 -71.50
C ILE A 12 -6.85 -34.94 -71.88
N ALA A 13 -6.87 -36.31 -71.84
CA ALA A 13 -5.98 -37.39 -72.40
C ALA A 13 -4.71 -37.81 -71.60
N ARG A 14 -4.56 -39.07 -71.11
CA ARG A 14 -4.30 -40.40 -71.77
C ARG A 14 -2.91 -40.47 -72.45
N GLU A 15 -2.08 -41.53 -72.36
CA GLU A 15 -2.35 -42.98 -72.26
C GLU A 15 -1.11 -43.84 -71.85
N SER A 16 -1.36 -45.11 -71.46
CA SER A 16 -0.48 -46.32 -71.57
C SER A 16 0.83 -46.52 -70.76
N ALA A 17 0.88 -47.71 -70.14
CA ALA A 17 1.90 -48.33 -69.29
C ALA A 17 3.21 -48.83 -69.94
N LYS A 18 4.23 -49.10 -69.09
CA LYS A 18 5.00 -50.37 -69.11
C LYS A 18 5.80 -50.62 -67.81
N GLU A 19 5.81 -51.87 -67.35
CA GLU A 19 6.59 -52.37 -66.19
C GLU A 19 7.99 -52.86 -66.60
N ALA A 20 8.94 -52.86 -65.66
CA ALA A 20 9.66 -54.08 -65.18
C ALA A 20 10.84 -53.74 -64.24
N GLY A 21 11.00 -54.47 -63.12
CA GLY A 21 12.30 -54.61 -62.43
C GLY A 21 12.35 -54.33 -60.92
N THR A 22 11.86 -55.26 -60.09
CA THR A 22 12.16 -55.34 -58.64
C THR A 22 13.36 -56.27 -58.41
N PRO A 23 14.16 -56.11 -57.33
CA PRO A 23 13.82 -56.82 -56.08
C PRO A 23 14.24 -56.12 -54.75
N GLY A 24 13.57 -56.46 -53.63
CA GLY A 24 14.32 -56.68 -52.38
C GLY A 24 14.01 -55.92 -51.06
N ASN A 25 12.75 -55.82 -50.62
CA ASN A 25 12.29 -55.97 -49.20
C ASN A 25 12.81 -55.04 -48.06
N PRO A 26 12.10 -54.88 -46.91
CA PRO A 26 10.66 -54.87 -46.64
C PRO A 26 10.15 -53.47 -46.20
N MET A 27 8.82 -53.28 -46.12
CA MET A 27 8.24 -52.09 -45.46
C MET A 27 8.43 -52.16 -43.94
N ILE A 28 8.80 -51.03 -43.34
CA ILE A 28 8.60 -50.78 -41.91
C ILE A 28 7.13 -50.35 -41.73
N ASP A 29 6.42 -51.03 -40.84
CA ASP A 29 4.99 -50.82 -40.54
C ASP A 29 4.81 -49.53 -39.73
N ASP A 30 4.18 -48.50 -40.31
CA ASP A 30 4.02 -47.16 -39.71
C ASP A 30 2.91 -47.13 -38.64
N ARG A 31 2.99 -48.05 -37.66
CA ARG A 31 2.02 -48.21 -36.56
C ARG A 31 2.49 -47.72 -35.20
N ASP A 32 3.79 -47.44 -35.05
CA ASP A 32 4.35 -46.95 -33.79
C ASP A 32 4.31 -45.42 -33.64
N SER A 33 4.15 -44.68 -34.75
CA SER A 33 4.09 -43.21 -34.77
C SER A 33 2.82 -42.62 -34.13
N TYR A 34 1.73 -43.39 -34.04
CA TYR A 34 0.44 -42.95 -33.51
C TYR A 34 0.13 -43.35 -32.04
N ARG A 35 0.99 -44.13 -31.38
CA ARG A 35 0.70 -44.66 -30.01
C ARG A 35 1.07 -43.75 -28.84
N ASN A 36 1.78 -42.64 -29.08
CA ASN A 36 2.35 -41.77 -28.05
C ASN A 36 1.60 -40.45 -27.82
N ARG A 37 0.38 -40.30 -28.33
CA ARG A 37 -0.54 -39.21 -27.95
C ARG A 37 -1.89 -39.83 -27.57
N GLU A 38 -2.48 -39.32 -26.50
CA GLU A 38 -3.72 -39.83 -25.87
C GLU A 38 -3.62 -41.16 -25.10
N ARG A 39 -2.91 -41.15 -23.96
CA ARG A 39 -3.31 -41.91 -22.76
C ARG A 39 -3.93 -40.99 -21.70
N ALA A 40 -4.91 -40.19 -22.11
CA ALA A 40 -5.83 -39.58 -21.17
C ALA A 40 -6.81 -40.65 -20.68
N ILE A 41 -7.02 -40.75 -19.36
CA ILE A 41 -8.06 -41.62 -18.78
C ILE A 41 -9.40 -41.29 -19.45
N SER A 42 -10.08 -42.29 -19.99
CA SER A 42 -11.35 -42.05 -20.65
C SER A 42 -12.35 -41.47 -19.65
N ARG A 43 -13.17 -40.49 -20.08
CA ARG A 43 -14.16 -39.84 -19.20
C ARG A 43 -15.05 -40.85 -18.48
N ARG A 44 -15.30 -42.02 -19.08
CA ARG A 44 -16.04 -43.15 -18.47
C ARG A 44 -15.29 -43.78 -17.29
N LYS A 45 -13.99 -44.03 -17.40
CA LYS A 45 -13.15 -44.51 -16.28
C LYS A 45 -13.10 -43.49 -15.13
N MET A 46 -12.93 -42.20 -15.46
CA MET A 46 -12.92 -41.13 -14.46
C MET A 46 -14.27 -40.99 -13.75
N LEU A 47 -15.39 -41.07 -14.47
CA LEU A 47 -16.74 -41.07 -13.88
C LEU A 47 -17.01 -42.30 -13.02
N ALA A 48 -16.53 -43.48 -13.41
CA ALA A 48 -16.63 -44.70 -12.60
C ALA A 48 -15.84 -44.58 -11.29
N ALA A 49 -14.63 -44.00 -11.33
CA ALA A 49 -13.82 -43.72 -10.14
C ALA A 49 -14.50 -42.71 -9.20
N ILE A 50 -15.11 -41.65 -9.73
CA ILE A 50 -15.86 -40.63 -8.97
C ILE A 50 -17.10 -41.24 -8.30
N GLY A 51 -17.79 -42.17 -8.99
CA GLY A 51 -19.01 -42.81 -8.50
C GLY A 51 -18.81 -43.80 -7.34
N THR A 52 -17.60 -44.32 -7.14
CA THR A 52 -17.30 -45.29 -6.07
C THR A 52 -16.75 -44.67 -4.79
N ALA A 53 -16.11 -43.49 -4.84
CA ALA A 53 -15.41 -42.91 -3.69
C ALA A 53 -16.18 -41.83 -2.91
N GLY A 54 -17.24 -41.24 -3.47
CA GLY A 54 -18.06 -40.23 -2.79
C GLY A 54 -17.34 -38.90 -2.55
N VAL A 55 -17.44 -37.97 -3.49
CA VAL A 55 -16.70 -36.69 -3.44
C VAL A 55 -17.16 -35.79 -2.29
N ALA A 56 -16.34 -35.71 -1.23
CA ALA A 56 -16.45 -34.72 -0.17
C ALA A 56 -15.35 -33.65 -0.29
N PHE A 57 -15.58 -32.63 -1.12
CA PHE A 57 -14.71 -31.45 -1.17
C PHE A 57 -15.15 -30.42 -0.14
N ALA A 58 -14.40 -30.29 0.96
CA ALA A 58 -14.59 -29.26 1.98
C ALA A 58 -13.46 -28.21 1.92
N ALA A 59 -13.43 -27.41 0.86
CA ALA A 59 -12.55 -26.24 0.76
C ALA A 59 -13.34 -25.01 0.28
N GLY A 60 -13.71 -24.14 1.22
CA GLY A 60 -14.05 -22.74 0.94
C GLY A 60 -15.41 -22.39 0.33
N GLY A 61 -16.39 -23.30 0.19
CA GLY A 61 -17.63 -22.90 -0.50
C GLY A 61 -18.88 -23.79 -0.54
N LEU A 62 -19.02 -24.88 0.23
CA LEU A 62 -20.34 -25.51 0.45
C LEU A 62 -20.36 -26.42 1.69
N LEU A 63 -21.21 -26.10 2.68
CA LEU A 63 -21.50 -26.98 3.82
C LEU A 63 -22.99 -26.88 4.19
N GLN A 64 -23.83 -27.73 3.59
CA GLN A 64 -25.02 -28.28 4.26
C GLN A 64 -25.70 -29.42 3.49
N ALA A 65 -25.26 -30.64 3.76
CA ALA A 65 -26.05 -31.88 3.80
C ALA A 65 -25.07 -33.02 4.13
N GLY A 66 -25.15 -33.74 5.25
CA GLY A 66 -26.08 -33.67 6.37
C GLY A 66 -25.87 -34.94 7.19
N ALA A 67 -25.33 -34.83 8.41
CA ALA A 67 -25.00 -35.98 9.22
C ALA A 67 -26.27 -36.60 9.84
N SER A 68 -26.94 -37.50 9.11
CA SER A 68 -28.00 -38.36 9.65
C SER A 68 -28.27 -39.53 8.69
N GLY A 69 -27.91 -40.76 9.09
CA GLY A 69 -28.25 -41.95 8.30
C GLY A 69 -27.22 -43.09 8.35
N ARG A 70 -27.11 -43.78 9.50
CA ARG A 70 -26.75 -45.21 9.45
C ARG A 70 -27.96 -45.94 8.85
N GLY A 71 -27.95 -46.16 7.53
CA GLY A 71 -29.01 -46.86 6.82
C GLY A 71 -28.40 -47.73 5.72
N GLY A 72 -28.52 -49.05 5.85
CA GLY A 72 -28.09 -49.97 4.81
C GLY A 72 -29.05 -49.88 3.62
N GLY A 73 -28.55 -49.41 2.48
CA GLY A 73 -29.34 -49.26 1.27
C GLY A 73 -28.47 -48.88 0.08
N ARG A 74 -28.17 -49.88 -0.76
CA ARG A 74 -27.59 -49.83 -2.11
C ARG A 74 -27.06 -48.46 -2.57
N GLY A 75 -25.74 -48.34 -2.58
CA GLY A 75 -25.05 -47.24 -3.23
C GLY A 75 -25.30 -47.21 -4.75
N VAL A 76 -24.86 -46.12 -5.39
CA VAL A 76 -25.16 -45.79 -6.80
C VAL A 76 -24.63 -46.82 -7.82
N THR A 77 -23.80 -47.77 -7.37
CA THR A 77 -23.25 -48.91 -8.13
C THR A 77 -24.29 -49.69 -8.90
N ASP A 78 -25.42 -50.03 -8.26
CA ASP A 78 -26.45 -50.93 -8.80
C ASP A 78 -27.27 -50.28 -9.93
N SER A 79 -27.10 -48.98 -10.18
CA SER A 79 -27.78 -48.25 -11.26
C SER A 79 -26.95 -48.10 -12.53
N VAL A 80 -25.65 -48.43 -12.47
CA VAL A 80 -24.69 -48.28 -13.58
C VAL A 80 -24.21 -49.65 -14.07
N TYR A 81 -24.09 -50.61 -13.16
CA TYR A 81 -23.81 -52.00 -13.47
C TYR A 81 -25.09 -52.80 -13.23
N GLY A 82 -25.72 -53.25 -14.32
CA GLY A 82 -26.92 -54.09 -14.21
C GLY A 82 -26.61 -55.38 -13.44
N PRO A 83 -27.64 -56.06 -12.89
CA PRO A 83 -27.44 -57.35 -12.24
C PRO A 83 -26.83 -58.33 -13.26
N ASP A 84 -26.02 -59.25 -12.73
CA ASP A 84 -25.39 -60.37 -13.45
C ASP A 84 -24.13 -60.03 -14.27
N ASN A 85 -23.02 -59.71 -13.57
CA ASN A 85 -21.72 -60.26 -13.97
C ASN A 85 -20.83 -60.63 -12.76
N PRO A 86 -20.71 -61.91 -12.39
CA PRO A 86 -19.84 -62.39 -11.32
C PRO A 86 -18.47 -62.83 -11.86
N GLU A 87 -17.66 -61.88 -12.36
CA GLU A 87 -16.23 -62.06 -12.61
C GLU A 87 -15.40 -60.97 -11.91
N SER A 88 -14.14 -61.29 -11.55
CA SER A 88 -13.43 -60.70 -10.41
C SER A 88 -12.38 -59.60 -10.71
N ASP A 89 -11.96 -58.91 -9.63
CA ASP A 89 -10.64 -58.29 -9.35
C ASP A 89 -10.21 -56.90 -9.88
N GLU A 90 -10.86 -56.26 -10.86
CA GLU A 90 -10.38 -54.95 -11.37
C GLU A 90 -11.34 -53.77 -11.22
N CYS A 91 -11.52 -53.30 -9.97
CA CYS A 91 -11.79 -51.88 -9.79
C CYS A 91 -10.53 -51.09 -10.17
N CYS A 92 -10.63 -50.17 -11.14
CA CYS A 92 -9.50 -49.46 -11.74
C CYS A 92 -8.72 -48.53 -10.78
N VAL A 93 -9.18 -48.41 -9.53
CA VAL A 93 -8.62 -47.54 -8.48
C VAL A 93 -8.22 -48.42 -7.29
N ARG A 94 -6.95 -48.33 -6.87
CA ARG A 94 -6.46 -48.96 -5.64
C ARG A 94 -6.42 -47.94 -4.50
N TYR A 95 -6.83 -48.33 -3.30
CA TYR A 95 -6.71 -47.49 -2.11
C TYR A 95 -5.36 -47.75 -1.46
N ALA A 96 -4.63 -46.69 -1.11
CA ALA A 96 -3.33 -46.80 -0.46
C ALA A 96 -3.04 -45.54 0.37
N SER A 97 -2.21 -45.68 1.39
CA SER A 97 -1.57 -44.56 2.07
C SER A 97 -0.31 -44.08 1.32
N MET A 98 0.16 -42.89 1.66
CA MET A 98 1.37 -42.27 1.11
C MET A 98 2.61 -43.12 1.45
N ALA A 99 2.60 -43.75 2.62
CA ALA A 99 3.64 -44.68 3.04
C ALA A 99 3.65 -45.94 2.17
N GLU A 100 2.49 -46.52 1.87
CA GLU A 100 2.39 -47.72 1.02
C GLU A 100 2.79 -47.44 -0.44
N LEU A 101 2.33 -46.32 -1.02
CA LEU A 101 2.75 -45.91 -2.37
C LEU A 101 4.27 -45.71 -2.47
N ARG A 102 4.88 -45.06 -1.46
CA ARG A 102 6.33 -44.86 -1.41
C ARG A 102 7.10 -46.17 -1.18
N ALA A 103 6.58 -47.06 -0.34
CA ALA A 103 7.22 -48.34 -0.02
C ALA A 103 7.17 -49.38 -1.15
N MET A 104 6.38 -49.15 -2.20
CA MET A 104 6.19 -50.11 -3.30
C MET A 104 7.51 -50.44 -4.03
N THR A 105 7.91 -51.72 -3.98
CA THR A 105 9.15 -52.25 -4.58
C THR A 105 8.95 -52.96 -5.92
N THR A 106 7.70 -53.09 -6.37
CA THR A 106 7.32 -53.70 -7.65
C THR A 106 6.70 -52.66 -8.59
N ALA A 107 6.52 -53.02 -9.86
CA ALA A 107 5.72 -52.21 -10.79
C ALA A 107 4.28 -52.03 -10.25
N PRO A 108 3.68 -50.83 -10.37
CA PRO A 108 2.29 -50.61 -9.99
C PRO A 108 1.31 -51.49 -10.79
N ASP A 109 0.34 -52.05 -10.09
CA ASP A 109 -0.70 -52.95 -10.63
C ASP A 109 -1.92 -52.20 -11.18
N ALA A 110 -2.04 -50.89 -10.93
CA ALA A 110 -3.17 -50.06 -11.34
C ALA A 110 -2.76 -48.75 -12.00
N GLU A 111 -3.68 -48.19 -12.79
CA GLU A 111 -3.53 -46.87 -13.43
C GLU A 111 -3.83 -45.72 -12.45
N LEU A 112 -4.74 -45.96 -11.49
CA LEU A 112 -5.16 -44.99 -10.48
C LEU A 112 -5.01 -45.53 -9.06
N TYR A 113 -4.56 -44.65 -8.17
CA TYR A 113 -4.54 -44.86 -6.73
C TYR A 113 -5.32 -43.74 -6.04
N TYR A 114 -6.09 -44.04 -5.00
CA TYR A 114 -6.74 -43.06 -4.13
C TYR A 114 -6.02 -43.02 -2.79
N LEU A 115 -5.49 -41.85 -2.44
CA LEU A 115 -4.77 -41.62 -1.20
C LEU A 115 -5.74 -41.55 -0.03
N THR A 116 -5.48 -42.31 1.04
CA THR A 116 -6.38 -42.41 2.22
C THR A 116 -5.88 -41.66 3.46
N ASP A 117 -4.69 -41.07 3.43
CA ASP A 117 -4.14 -40.27 4.54
C ASP A 117 -5.03 -39.04 4.85
N PRO A 118 -5.47 -38.85 6.11
CA PRO A 118 -6.29 -37.70 6.51
C PRO A 118 -5.70 -36.33 6.11
N GLY A 119 -6.50 -35.52 5.42
CA GLY A 119 -6.11 -34.20 4.93
C GLY A 119 -5.23 -34.21 3.67
N LYS A 120 -4.92 -35.38 3.11
CA LYS A 120 -4.09 -35.56 1.91
C LYS A 120 -4.83 -36.29 0.79
N GLU A 121 -6.08 -36.66 1.02
CA GLU A 121 -6.85 -37.56 0.17
C GLU A 121 -6.96 -37.08 -1.28
N GLY A 122 -7.21 -38.02 -2.19
CA GLY A 122 -7.44 -37.74 -3.60
C GLY A 122 -6.74 -38.72 -4.53
N TYR A 123 -7.08 -38.63 -5.81
CA TYR A 123 -6.56 -39.54 -6.83
C TYR A 123 -5.17 -39.17 -7.30
N PHE A 124 -4.35 -40.19 -7.51
CA PHE A 124 -3.08 -40.14 -8.19
C PHE A 124 -3.10 -41.10 -9.39
N GLN A 125 -2.62 -40.65 -10.54
CA GLN A 125 -2.39 -41.50 -11.71
C GLN A 125 -0.93 -41.97 -11.70
N TYR A 126 -0.70 -43.26 -11.96
CA TYR A 126 0.64 -43.75 -12.25
C TYR A 126 1.08 -43.32 -13.64
N ASP A 127 2.20 -42.60 -13.74
CA ASP A 127 2.85 -42.26 -15.00
C ASP A 127 4.11 -43.13 -15.21
N PRO A 128 4.06 -44.16 -16.07
CA PRO A 128 5.21 -45.00 -16.38
C PRO A 128 6.23 -44.32 -17.31
N ALA A 129 5.91 -43.19 -17.94
CA ALA A 129 6.83 -42.46 -18.81
C ALA A 129 7.72 -41.48 -18.03
N ASP A 130 7.28 -41.03 -16.86
CA ASP A 130 8.06 -40.15 -16.00
C ASP A 130 9.00 -40.93 -15.07
N VAL A 131 10.29 -40.89 -15.41
CA VAL A 131 11.39 -41.46 -14.61
C VAL A 131 12.25 -40.41 -13.91
N LEU A 132 11.93 -39.11 -14.06
CA LEU A 132 12.80 -38.01 -13.66
C LEU A 132 12.23 -37.15 -12.53
N THR A 133 10.91 -36.88 -12.50
CA THR A 133 10.36 -35.94 -11.52
C THR A 133 10.57 -36.48 -10.10
N PRO A 134 11.11 -35.68 -9.17
CA PRO A 134 11.31 -36.08 -7.78
C PRO A 134 9.97 -36.18 -7.03
N ASP A 135 10.00 -36.88 -5.90
CA ASP A 135 8.91 -36.83 -4.92
C ASP A 135 8.86 -35.43 -4.29
N ASN A 136 7.67 -34.81 -4.25
CA ASN A 136 7.44 -33.52 -3.62
C ASN A 136 6.39 -33.57 -2.50
N THR A 137 6.02 -34.77 -2.05
CA THR A 137 4.99 -35.11 -1.05
C THR A 137 3.55 -34.73 -1.44
N GLY A 138 3.32 -33.60 -2.11
CA GLY A 138 1.98 -33.11 -2.41
C GLY A 138 1.39 -33.63 -3.73
N THR A 139 2.04 -33.35 -4.85
CA THR A 139 1.53 -33.65 -6.21
C THR A 139 2.28 -34.74 -6.95
N VAL A 140 3.48 -35.11 -6.50
CA VAL A 140 4.27 -36.22 -7.03
C VAL A 140 4.75 -37.08 -5.87
N LEU A 141 4.42 -38.37 -5.91
CA LEU A 141 4.98 -39.39 -5.01
C LEU A 141 5.85 -40.34 -5.83
N VAL A 142 7.01 -40.74 -5.28
CA VAL A 142 7.91 -41.69 -5.94
C VAL A 142 8.11 -42.91 -5.06
N SER A 143 7.93 -44.10 -5.63
CA SER A 143 8.14 -45.37 -4.92
C SER A 143 9.61 -45.81 -4.91
N VAL A 144 9.94 -46.78 -4.05
CA VAL A 144 11.24 -47.48 -4.06
C VAL A 144 11.51 -48.15 -5.42
N PHE A 145 10.47 -48.63 -6.12
CA PHE A 145 10.58 -49.11 -7.51
C PHE A 145 10.90 -48.00 -8.53
N GLY A 146 10.72 -46.72 -8.17
CA GLY A 146 10.89 -45.58 -9.04
C GLY A 146 9.63 -45.19 -9.83
N ALA A 147 8.46 -45.75 -9.51
CA ALA A 147 7.20 -45.33 -10.12
C ALA A 147 6.82 -43.91 -9.69
N ARG A 148 6.33 -43.09 -10.63
CA ARG A 148 5.85 -41.72 -10.36
C ARG A 148 4.33 -41.70 -10.32
N PHE A 149 3.78 -41.35 -9.17
CA PHE A 149 2.35 -41.13 -9.00
C PHE A 149 2.07 -39.62 -9.05
N LYS A 150 1.23 -39.19 -9.98
CA LYS A 150 0.86 -37.78 -10.23
C LYS A 150 -0.53 -37.49 -9.69
N ARG A 151 -0.67 -36.56 -8.75
CA ARG A 151 -1.99 -36.16 -8.23
C ARG A 151 -2.85 -35.60 -9.36
N LEU A 152 -4.06 -36.13 -9.51
CA LEU A 152 -5.06 -35.57 -10.41
C LEU A 152 -5.63 -34.29 -9.79
N GLN A 153 -5.02 -33.18 -10.14
CA GLN A 153 -5.39 -31.87 -9.63
C GLN A 153 -6.56 -31.28 -10.41
N VAL A 154 -7.47 -30.61 -9.70
CA VAL A 154 -8.59 -29.86 -10.27
C VAL A 154 -8.43 -28.40 -9.86
N ASN A 155 -8.59 -27.47 -10.81
CA ASN A 155 -8.62 -26.02 -10.61
C ASN A 155 -7.34 -25.36 -10.01
N GLY A 156 -6.17 -25.98 -10.11
CA GLY A 156 -4.90 -25.35 -9.71
C GLY A 156 -4.80 -25.01 -8.21
N LEU A 157 -5.56 -25.71 -7.35
CA LEU A 157 -5.57 -25.52 -5.91
C LEU A 157 -4.59 -26.48 -5.22
N PHE A 158 -3.75 -25.95 -4.32
CA PHE A 158 -2.69 -26.67 -3.62
C PHE A 158 -2.86 -26.54 -2.09
N PRO A 159 -3.71 -27.36 -1.45
CA PRO A 159 -3.79 -27.44 0.01
C PRO A 159 -2.44 -27.77 0.65
N ILE A 160 -2.01 -26.98 1.64
CA ILE A 160 -0.71 -27.17 2.32
C ILE A 160 -0.58 -28.54 2.99
N ASN A 161 -1.69 -29.13 3.46
CA ASN A 161 -1.70 -30.44 4.11
C ASN A 161 -1.22 -31.57 3.20
N TRP A 162 -1.42 -31.46 1.88
CA TRP A 162 -0.87 -32.40 0.90
C TRP A 162 0.65 -32.51 1.02
N PHE A 163 1.33 -31.40 1.33
CA PHE A 163 2.77 -31.29 1.47
C PHE A 163 3.29 -31.61 2.88
N GLY A 164 2.41 -32.06 3.79
CA GLY A 164 2.78 -32.57 5.12
C GLY A 164 2.40 -31.69 6.30
N ALA A 165 1.79 -30.51 6.09
CA ALA A 165 1.32 -29.67 7.19
C ALA A 165 0.13 -30.31 7.95
N ALA A 166 0.16 -30.18 9.27
CA ALA A 166 -0.88 -30.60 10.21
C ALA A 166 -1.81 -29.44 10.63
N GLY A 167 -1.29 -28.22 10.73
CA GLY A 167 -2.04 -27.05 11.23
C GLY A 167 -2.28 -27.08 12.75
N ASP A 168 -1.41 -27.76 13.50
CA ASP A 168 -1.51 -27.95 14.96
C ASP A 168 -0.76 -26.90 15.81
N GLY A 169 0.12 -26.10 15.19
CA GLY A 169 0.96 -25.09 15.82
C GLY A 169 2.18 -25.65 16.55
N ILE A 170 2.49 -26.94 16.39
CA ILE A 170 3.55 -27.65 17.12
C ILE A 170 4.74 -27.96 16.21
N GLN A 171 4.49 -28.47 14.99
CA GLN A 171 5.55 -28.84 14.05
C GLN A 171 5.98 -27.68 13.16
N ASP A 172 7.26 -27.62 12.76
CA ASP A 172 7.72 -26.61 11.79
C ASP A 172 7.26 -26.98 10.37
N GLU A 173 6.36 -26.18 9.82
CA GLU A 173 5.71 -26.41 8.54
C GLU A 173 6.26 -25.52 7.42
N THR A 174 7.36 -24.79 7.68
CA THR A 174 8.01 -23.92 6.69
C THR A 174 8.32 -24.67 5.38
N ALA A 175 8.78 -25.92 5.48
CA ALA A 175 9.08 -26.76 4.31
C ALA A 175 7.82 -27.17 3.52
N ALA A 176 6.71 -27.49 4.22
CA ALA A 176 5.44 -27.83 3.57
C ALA A 176 4.84 -26.60 2.86
N LEU A 177 4.94 -25.42 3.47
CA LEU A 177 4.54 -24.16 2.85
C LEU A 177 5.36 -23.85 1.60
N GLN A 178 6.70 -23.97 1.66
CA GLN A 178 7.55 -23.75 0.48
C GLN A 178 7.26 -24.75 -0.64
N ALA A 179 7.05 -26.03 -0.33
CA ALA A 179 6.74 -27.05 -1.33
C ALA A 179 5.39 -26.78 -2.01
N ALA A 180 4.36 -26.35 -1.25
CA ALA A 180 3.08 -25.94 -1.81
C ALA A 180 3.20 -24.71 -2.72
N ILE A 181 4.00 -23.71 -2.32
CA ILE A 181 4.29 -22.51 -3.12
C ILE A 181 4.99 -22.88 -4.44
N ASN A 182 6.00 -23.76 -4.39
CA ASN A 182 6.73 -24.20 -5.58
C ASN A 182 5.80 -24.92 -6.57
N ALA A 183 4.99 -25.86 -6.09
CA ALA A 183 4.04 -26.59 -6.92
C ALA A 183 2.95 -25.67 -7.52
N ALA A 184 2.52 -24.65 -6.77
CA ALA A 184 1.63 -23.62 -7.30
C ALA A 184 2.28 -22.77 -8.40
N ALA A 185 3.55 -22.41 -8.25
CA ALA A 185 4.29 -21.60 -9.21
C ALA A 185 4.46 -22.28 -10.58
N GLU A 186 4.62 -23.61 -10.60
CA GLU A 186 4.78 -24.42 -11.83
C GLU A 186 3.59 -24.28 -12.80
N VAL A 187 2.38 -23.98 -12.30
CA VAL A 187 1.14 -23.93 -13.10
C VAL A 187 0.36 -22.62 -12.99
N GLY A 188 0.82 -21.66 -12.19
CA GLY A 188 0.11 -20.40 -11.92
C GLY A 188 -1.08 -20.56 -10.96
N GLY A 189 -0.92 -21.33 -9.89
CA GLY A 189 -1.98 -21.79 -9.00
C GLY A 189 -2.14 -21.05 -7.67
N GLN A 190 -3.03 -21.60 -6.82
CA GLN A 190 -3.34 -21.10 -5.48
C GLN A 190 -2.94 -22.10 -4.39
N VAL A 191 -2.03 -21.73 -3.50
CA VAL A 191 -1.83 -22.39 -2.20
C VAL A 191 -3.03 -22.11 -1.31
N TYR A 192 -3.61 -23.17 -0.76
CA TYR A 192 -4.74 -23.10 0.17
C TYR A 192 -4.29 -23.46 1.58
N LEU A 193 -4.52 -22.54 2.50
CA LEU A 193 -4.30 -22.72 3.94
C LEU A 193 -5.68 -22.91 4.59
N PRO A 194 -6.05 -24.11 5.07
CA PRO A 194 -7.31 -24.30 5.80
C PRO A 194 -7.28 -23.62 7.17
N PRO A 195 -8.39 -23.64 7.93
CA PRO A 195 -8.39 -23.28 9.34
C PRO A 195 -7.41 -24.17 10.12
N GLY A 196 -6.61 -23.57 11.00
CA GLY A 196 -5.50 -24.22 11.67
C GLY A 196 -4.42 -23.22 12.07
N THR A 197 -3.54 -23.62 12.98
CA THR A 197 -2.36 -22.84 13.37
C THR A 197 -1.14 -23.46 12.74
N PHE A 198 -0.45 -22.74 11.86
CA PHE A 198 0.74 -23.25 11.19
C PHE A 198 2.00 -22.62 11.79
N LEU A 199 2.90 -23.43 12.33
CA LEU A 199 4.14 -22.94 12.91
C LEU A 199 5.22 -22.83 11.85
N ILE A 200 5.70 -21.61 11.63
CA ILE A 200 6.82 -21.32 10.74
C ILE A 200 8.04 -21.03 11.62
N ALA A 201 9.02 -21.95 11.65
CA ALA A 201 10.20 -21.84 12.51
C ALA A 201 11.54 -21.74 11.75
N ALA A 202 11.66 -22.29 10.54
CA ALA A 202 12.91 -22.25 9.78
C ALA A 202 13.33 -20.83 9.35
N ARG A 203 14.64 -20.59 9.33
CA ARG A 203 15.27 -19.40 8.71
C ARG A 203 16.28 -19.86 7.68
N HIS A 204 16.10 -19.38 6.46
CA HIS A 204 17.07 -19.50 5.38
C HIS A 204 17.84 -18.18 5.23
N THR A 205 19.07 -18.26 4.70
CA THR A 205 19.89 -17.12 4.34
C THR A 205 19.78 -16.83 2.85
N PHE A 206 19.75 -15.56 2.46
CA PHE A 206 19.94 -15.17 1.07
C PHE A 206 21.36 -15.56 0.61
N GLN A 207 21.48 -16.04 -0.63
CA GLN A 207 22.79 -16.43 -1.19
C GLN A 207 23.67 -15.20 -1.46
N THR A 208 23.03 -14.07 -1.79
CA THR A 208 23.69 -12.77 -1.94
C THR A 208 22.92 -11.74 -1.09
N PRO A 209 23.20 -11.65 0.22
CA PRO A 209 22.49 -10.73 1.11
C PRO A 209 22.53 -9.29 0.60
N GLY A 210 21.39 -8.61 0.68
CA GLY A 210 21.25 -7.19 0.37
C GLY A 210 21.79 -6.29 1.49
N SER A 211 21.41 -5.01 1.44
CA SER A 211 21.80 -4.00 2.44
C SER A 211 21.20 -4.22 3.84
N LEU A 212 20.18 -5.09 3.97
CA LEU A 212 19.59 -5.50 5.24
C LEU A 212 19.99 -6.94 5.62
N ASP A 213 20.59 -7.09 6.80
CA ASP A 213 20.87 -8.40 7.41
C ASP A 213 19.57 -9.07 7.92
N PHE A 214 18.85 -9.70 7.00
CA PHE A 214 17.65 -10.50 7.25
C PHE A 214 17.78 -11.87 6.57
N GLY A 215 17.18 -12.91 7.16
CA GLY A 215 16.91 -14.15 6.44
C GLY A 215 15.54 -14.12 5.74
N TYR A 216 15.09 -15.28 5.26
CA TYR A 216 13.69 -15.51 4.87
C TYR A 216 13.15 -16.81 5.48
N ALA A 217 11.82 -16.97 5.54
CA ALA A 217 11.17 -18.25 5.81
C ALA A 217 10.78 -18.95 4.51
N VAL A 218 10.01 -18.29 3.64
CA VAL A 218 9.66 -18.80 2.30
C VAL A 218 9.87 -17.76 1.21
N ARG A 219 10.28 -18.23 0.02
CA ARG A 219 10.31 -17.47 -1.23
C ARG A 219 8.99 -17.63 -1.97
N VAL A 220 8.46 -16.54 -2.50
CA VAL A 220 7.23 -16.49 -3.30
C VAL A 220 7.58 -16.05 -4.73
N PRO A 221 7.72 -17.01 -5.67
CA PRO A 221 8.01 -16.73 -7.07
C PRO A 221 6.75 -16.22 -7.79
N ALA A 222 6.86 -16.03 -9.12
CA ALA A 222 5.79 -15.44 -9.91
C ALA A 222 4.55 -16.33 -10.03
N ASN A 223 3.39 -15.70 -10.27
CA ASN A 223 2.10 -16.33 -10.56
C ASN A 223 1.52 -17.19 -9.42
N VAL A 224 1.84 -16.87 -8.15
CA VAL A 224 1.34 -17.62 -6.99
C VAL A 224 0.28 -16.83 -6.23
N THR A 225 -0.87 -17.46 -5.97
CA THR A 225 -1.80 -17.00 -4.92
C THR A 225 -1.58 -17.81 -3.64
N ILE A 226 -1.54 -17.17 -2.47
CA ILE A 226 -1.53 -17.81 -1.15
C ILE A 226 -2.76 -17.32 -0.40
N ALA A 227 -3.74 -18.19 -0.19
CA ALA A 227 -5.02 -17.83 0.40
C ALA A 227 -5.35 -18.68 1.62
N GLY A 228 -5.63 -18.01 2.74
CA GLY A 228 -6.22 -18.61 3.93
C GLY A 228 -7.74 -18.46 3.99
N THR A 229 -8.28 -18.83 5.14
CA THR A 229 -9.70 -18.68 5.50
C THR A 229 -9.85 -18.19 6.95
N THR A 230 -11.08 -17.93 7.38
CA THR A 230 -11.38 -17.65 8.79
C THR A 230 -10.87 -18.79 9.67
N GLY A 231 -9.95 -18.49 10.58
CA GLY A 231 -9.31 -19.48 11.45
C GLY A 231 -7.94 -19.98 10.96
N THR A 232 -7.45 -19.54 9.80
CA THR A 232 -6.06 -19.73 9.39
C THR A 232 -5.14 -18.77 10.15
N ILE A 233 -4.17 -19.31 10.88
CA ILE A 233 -3.19 -18.56 11.68
C ILE A 233 -1.79 -19.05 11.30
N LEU A 234 -0.86 -18.14 11.00
CA LEU A 234 0.58 -18.43 10.94
C LEU A 234 1.22 -17.94 12.23
N THR A 235 1.88 -18.82 13.00
CA THR A 235 2.66 -18.45 14.19
C THR A 235 4.15 -18.54 13.88
N GLN A 236 4.97 -17.66 14.47
CA GLN A 236 6.41 -17.61 14.21
C GLN A 236 7.28 -17.83 15.44
N ALA A 237 8.15 -18.84 15.35
CA ALA A 237 9.27 -19.03 16.27
C ALA A 237 10.51 -18.29 15.75
N ILE A 238 10.71 -17.04 16.21
CA ILE A 238 11.91 -16.23 15.91
C ILE A 238 12.46 -15.53 17.15
N THR A 239 13.58 -14.86 16.96
CA THR A 239 14.37 -14.06 17.88
C THR A 239 15.06 -12.97 17.06
N TYR A 240 15.70 -12.00 17.71
CA TYR A 240 16.46 -10.98 16.98
C TYR A 240 17.64 -11.55 16.18
N ALA A 241 18.26 -12.64 16.66
CA ALA A 241 19.39 -13.29 16.00
C ALA A 241 18.99 -14.09 14.74
N ASN A 242 17.77 -14.61 14.68
CA ASN A 242 17.20 -15.28 13.49
C ASN A 242 16.05 -14.47 12.87
N ARG A 243 16.15 -13.14 12.89
CA ARG A 243 15.26 -12.23 12.17
C ARG A 243 15.19 -12.54 10.67
N ARG A 244 13.99 -12.41 10.10
CA ARG A 244 13.68 -12.83 8.73
C ARG A 244 12.46 -12.14 8.13
N VAL A 245 12.37 -12.18 6.81
CA VAL A 245 11.14 -11.97 6.05
C VAL A 245 10.33 -13.27 6.06
N LEU A 246 9.04 -13.26 6.41
CA LEU A 246 8.19 -14.47 6.33
C LEU A 246 7.96 -14.85 4.87
N PHE A 247 7.28 -13.99 4.10
CA PHE A 247 7.10 -14.13 2.67
C PHE A 247 8.03 -13.19 1.92
N TYR A 248 9.15 -13.71 1.41
CA TYR A 248 10.00 -12.97 0.47
C TYR A 248 9.43 -13.08 -0.93
N VAL A 249 8.79 -12.01 -1.42
CA VAL A 249 8.22 -11.93 -2.76
C VAL A 249 9.33 -11.59 -3.74
N GLU A 250 9.57 -12.48 -4.70
CA GLU A 250 10.64 -12.37 -5.71
C GLU A 250 10.12 -12.36 -7.15
N GLY A 251 8.84 -12.66 -7.35
CA GLY A 251 8.19 -12.70 -8.66
C GLY A 251 6.94 -11.84 -8.77
N SER A 252 6.48 -11.66 -10.01
CA SER A 252 5.30 -10.87 -10.37
C SER A 252 3.99 -11.68 -10.29
N HIS A 253 2.83 -11.01 -10.27
CA HIS A 253 1.49 -11.66 -10.19
C HIS A 253 1.31 -12.50 -8.92
N VAL A 254 1.60 -11.90 -7.77
CA VAL A 254 1.51 -12.57 -6.45
C VAL A 254 0.34 -11.99 -5.65
N SER A 255 -0.50 -12.86 -5.10
CA SER A 255 -1.63 -12.46 -4.23
C SER A 255 -1.56 -13.22 -2.91
N ILE A 256 -1.46 -12.53 -1.77
CA ILE A 256 -1.38 -13.15 -0.45
C ILE A 256 -2.49 -12.59 0.45
N ARG A 257 -3.40 -13.45 0.93
CA ARG A 257 -4.67 -12.97 1.51
C ARG A 257 -5.39 -13.87 2.53
N ASN A 258 -6.26 -13.24 3.32
CA ASN A 258 -7.28 -13.87 4.16
C ASN A 258 -6.78 -14.78 5.30
N PHE A 259 -5.77 -14.36 6.06
CA PHE A 259 -5.31 -15.09 7.26
C PHE A 259 -4.76 -14.16 8.36
N ARG A 260 -4.47 -14.75 9.53
CA ARG A 260 -3.81 -14.08 10.66
C ARG A 260 -2.34 -14.48 10.75
N ILE A 261 -1.46 -13.56 11.16
CA ILE A 261 -0.08 -13.82 11.55
C ILE A 261 0.12 -13.40 13.01
N GLU A 262 0.63 -14.30 13.84
CA GLU A 262 0.88 -14.06 15.26
C GLU A 262 2.34 -14.31 15.64
N ASN A 263 3.01 -13.23 16.02
CA ASN A 263 4.37 -13.28 16.51
C ASN A 263 4.38 -13.55 18.02
N THR A 264 4.70 -14.80 18.39
CA THR A 264 4.61 -15.33 19.76
C THR A 264 5.94 -15.33 20.51
N TYR A 265 7.01 -14.82 19.90
CA TYR A 265 8.35 -14.84 20.48
C TYR A 265 8.52 -13.93 21.71
N PRO A 266 9.42 -14.32 22.65
CA PRO A 266 9.74 -13.51 23.81
C PRO A 266 10.48 -12.25 23.37
N ILE A 267 9.99 -11.10 23.86
CA ILE A 267 10.77 -9.86 23.87
C ILE A 267 10.86 -9.36 25.30
N SER A 268 12.04 -8.90 25.70
CA SER A 268 12.15 -8.05 26.89
C SER A 268 11.42 -6.72 26.63
N PRO A 269 10.93 -6.02 27.65
CA PRO A 269 10.58 -4.60 27.52
C PRO A 269 11.77 -3.83 26.91
N GLY A 270 11.52 -3.00 25.91
CA GLY A 270 12.58 -2.34 25.13
C GLY A 270 13.33 -3.25 24.15
N GLY A 271 12.84 -4.46 23.89
CA GLY A 271 13.38 -5.39 22.88
C GLY A 271 13.04 -4.98 21.44
N ASN A 272 13.77 -5.50 20.47
CA ASN A 272 13.48 -5.28 19.04
C ASN A 272 12.53 -6.38 18.52
N LEU A 273 11.50 -5.97 17.77
CA LEU A 273 10.74 -6.91 16.94
C LEU A 273 11.62 -7.39 15.77
N SER A 274 11.33 -8.59 15.25
CA SER A 274 12.28 -9.38 14.46
C SER A 274 11.71 -9.94 13.14
N SER A 275 10.42 -9.80 12.87
CA SER A 275 9.77 -10.26 11.63
C SER A 275 9.43 -9.12 10.68
N ILE A 276 9.59 -9.38 9.39
CA ILE A 276 8.93 -8.63 8.32
C ILE A 276 7.97 -9.61 7.66
N GLU A 277 6.66 -9.36 7.64
CA GLU A 277 5.74 -10.42 7.17
C GLU A 277 5.72 -10.54 5.66
N PHE A 278 5.60 -9.42 4.95
CA PHE A 278 5.67 -9.36 3.50
C PHE A 278 6.82 -8.45 3.08
N GLY A 279 7.85 -9.03 2.45
CA GLY A 279 9.04 -8.28 2.04
C GLY A 279 9.47 -8.59 0.62
N ALA A 280 10.03 -7.58 -0.06
CA ALA A 280 10.50 -7.70 -1.44
C ALA A 280 11.62 -6.70 -1.72
N GLY A 281 12.44 -7.00 -2.72
CA GLY A 281 13.49 -6.09 -3.22
C GLY A 281 14.91 -6.48 -2.83
N ASP A 282 15.87 -5.89 -3.54
CA ASP A 282 17.30 -6.17 -3.43
C ASP A 282 17.95 -5.67 -2.14
N GLY A 283 17.24 -4.85 -1.36
CA GLY A 283 17.61 -4.54 0.02
C GLY A 283 17.65 -5.79 0.92
N PHE A 284 17.01 -6.89 0.52
CA PHE A 284 17.10 -8.19 1.20
C PHE A 284 17.96 -9.19 0.44
N ASP A 285 17.79 -9.30 -0.89
CA ASP A 285 18.53 -10.22 -1.75
C ASP A 285 19.08 -9.50 -2.99
N ALA A 286 20.37 -9.17 -2.97
CA ALA A 286 21.03 -8.48 -4.07
C ALA A 286 21.03 -9.31 -5.38
N SER A 287 20.72 -10.61 -5.32
CA SER A 287 20.59 -11.48 -6.51
C SER A 287 19.21 -11.41 -7.20
N LEU A 288 18.30 -10.53 -6.77
CA LEU A 288 16.95 -10.38 -7.35
C LEU A 288 17.00 -10.28 -8.89
N SER A 289 16.44 -11.27 -9.56
CA SER A 289 16.66 -11.51 -10.99
C SER A 289 15.76 -10.68 -11.91
N ALA A 290 14.55 -10.33 -11.46
CA ALA A 290 13.50 -9.69 -12.26
C ALA A 290 12.88 -8.48 -11.55
N ASN A 291 12.14 -7.68 -12.32
CA ASN A 291 11.23 -6.67 -11.76
C ASN A 291 10.00 -7.35 -11.15
N ILE A 292 9.41 -6.73 -10.13
CA ILE A 292 8.28 -7.26 -9.36
C ILE A 292 7.04 -6.41 -9.62
N GLU A 293 6.14 -6.89 -10.48
CA GLU A 293 4.89 -6.20 -10.82
C GLU A 293 3.66 -6.98 -10.35
N ASN A 294 2.53 -6.29 -10.15
CA ASN A 294 1.21 -6.89 -9.90
C ASN A 294 1.17 -7.70 -8.59
N ILE A 295 1.41 -7.04 -7.46
CA ILE A 295 1.44 -7.67 -6.13
C ILE A 295 0.24 -7.23 -5.30
N THR A 296 -0.46 -8.17 -4.66
CA THR A 296 -1.61 -7.88 -3.79
C THR A 296 -1.43 -8.53 -2.43
N ILE A 297 -1.53 -7.75 -1.36
CA ILE A 297 -1.58 -8.22 0.03
C ILE A 297 -2.92 -7.76 0.60
N GLU A 298 -3.83 -8.70 0.90
CA GLU A 298 -5.24 -8.37 1.14
C GLU A 298 -5.83 -9.07 2.39
N ASN A 299 -6.54 -8.31 3.24
CA ASN A 299 -7.29 -8.83 4.40
C ASN A 299 -6.46 -9.70 5.36
N VAL A 300 -5.16 -9.38 5.53
CA VAL A 300 -4.29 -10.04 6.51
C VAL A 300 -4.31 -9.28 7.83
N THR A 301 -4.38 -10.00 8.95
CA THR A 301 -4.18 -9.41 10.29
C THR A 301 -2.85 -9.84 10.88
N VAL A 302 -2.04 -8.89 11.34
CA VAL A 302 -0.66 -9.08 11.82
C VAL A 302 -0.54 -8.59 13.25
N TYR A 303 0.06 -9.40 14.12
CA TYR A 303 0.37 -9.03 15.51
C TYR A 303 1.88 -9.08 15.76
N ARG A 304 2.43 -8.06 16.43
CA ARG A 304 3.82 -7.98 16.92
C ARG A 304 4.91 -8.18 15.85
N SER A 305 4.69 -7.68 14.63
CA SER A 305 5.70 -7.62 13.56
C SER A 305 6.67 -6.45 13.72
N TRP A 306 7.90 -6.51 13.21
CA TRP A 306 8.73 -5.30 13.05
C TRP A 306 8.19 -4.40 11.95
N HIS A 307 7.81 -5.01 10.82
CA HIS A 307 6.95 -4.41 9.79
C HIS A 307 5.96 -5.44 9.25
N PRO A 308 4.67 -5.11 9.08
CA PRO A 308 3.74 -5.98 8.36
C PRO A 308 4.12 -6.08 6.88
N VAL A 309 4.48 -4.96 6.24
CA VAL A 309 4.87 -4.89 4.82
C VAL A 309 6.12 -4.02 4.70
N LYS A 310 7.17 -4.52 4.02
CA LYS A 310 8.39 -3.75 3.74
C LYS A 310 8.99 -4.07 2.38
N PHE A 311 8.77 -3.20 1.40
CA PHE A 311 9.47 -3.27 0.12
C PHE A 311 10.71 -2.38 0.21
N HIS A 312 11.89 -2.92 -0.08
CA HIS A 312 13.15 -2.19 -0.02
C HIS A 312 13.98 -2.45 -1.28
N PHE A 313 13.98 -1.45 -2.17
CA PHE A 313 14.82 -1.41 -3.35
C PHE A 313 15.93 -0.39 -3.13
N SER A 314 17.15 -0.87 -3.25
CA SER A 314 18.45 -0.22 -3.14
C SER A 314 19.14 -0.18 -4.51
N ASP A 315 20.37 0.30 -4.61
CA ASP A 315 21.07 0.46 -5.89
C ASP A 315 21.50 -0.88 -6.53
N GLY A 316 21.81 -1.90 -5.71
CA GLY A 316 22.55 -3.11 -6.09
C GLY A 316 22.06 -3.93 -7.29
N SER A 317 20.76 -4.07 -7.56
CA SER A 317 20.25 -5.00 -8.60
C SER A 317 19.80 -4.34 -9.91
N GLY A 318 19.58 -3.02 -9.92
CA GLY A 318 18.92 -2.31 -11.02
C GLY A 318 17.41 -2.59 -11.16
N LYS A 319 16.79 -3.43 -10.30
CA LYS A 319 15.39 -3.84 -10.42
C LYS A 319 14.42 -2.80 -9.86
N THR A 320 13.16 -2.93 -10.29
CA THR A 320 12.02 -2.10 -9.90
C THR A 320 10.87 -2.94 -9.37
N ALA A 321 9.94 -2.30 -8.67
CA ALA A 321 8.63 -2.87 -8.35
C ALA A 321 7.48 -1.91 -8.70
N GLY A 322 6.35 -2.48 -9.10
CA GLY A 322 5.21 -1.73 -9.62
C GLY A 322 3.87 -2.42 -9.40
N ASN A 323 2.79 -1.63 -9.47
CA ASN A 323 1.41 -2.08 -9.29
C ASN A 323 1.24 -2.95 -8.02
N ILE A 324 1.51 -2.33 -6.87
CA ILE A 324 1.45 -2.98 -5.56
C ILE A 324 0.18 -2.51 -4.83
N ILE A 325 -0.64 -3.44 -4.37
CA ILE A 325 -1.87 -3.20 -3.62
C ILE A 325 -1.73 -3.80 -2.22
N VAL A 326 -1.90 -2.98 -1.19
CA VAL A 326 -2.02 -3.41 0.21
C VAL A 326 -3.39 -2.97 0.70
N ARG A 327 -4.31 -3.93 0.89
CA ARG A 327 -5.73 -3.68 1.17
C ARG A 327 -6.21 -4.37 2.44
N GLY A 328 -6.95 -3.65 3.29
CA GLY A 328 -7.63 -4.27 4.44
C GLY A 328 -6.69 -4.88 5.48
N VAL A 329 -5.37 -4.59 5.40
CA VAL A 329 -4.35 -5.11 6.32
C VAL A 329 -4.52 -4.46 7.68
N ARG A 330 -4.53 -5.26 8.73
CA ARG A 330 -4.58 -4.82 10.13
C ARG A 330 -3.27 -5.18 10.79
N SER A 331 -2.56 -4.21 11.37
CA SER A 331 -1.31 -4.46 12.11
C SER A 331 -1.36 -3.88 13.52
N TYR A 332 -0.99 -4.70 14.50
CA TYR A 332 -0.95 -4.36 15.93
C TYR A 332 0.48 -4.52 16.44
N HIS A 333 1.17 -3.40 16.70
CA HIS A 333 2.56 -3.40 17.15
C HIS A 333 2.66 -3.43 18.68
N ASP A 334 3.82 -3.86 19.18
CA ASP A 334 4.12 -3.85 20.61
C ASP A 334 4.66 -2.48 21.02
N LYS A 335 3.88 -1.69 21.77
CA LYS A 335 4.29 -0.37 22.29
C LYS A 335 5.55 -0.41 23.15
N THR A 336 5.88 -1.57 23.73
CA THR A 336 7.07 -1.75 24.55
C THR A 336 8.32 -2.08 23.74
N SER A 337 8.18 -2.34 22.43
CA SER A 337 9.32 -2.56 21.54
C SER A 337 10.15 -1.29 21.37
N LYS A 338 11.47 -1.45 21.22
CA LYS A 338 12.38 -0.34 20.92
C LYS A 338 12.28 0.15 19.48
N SER A 339 11.81 -0.69 18.57
CA SER A 339 11.64 -0.35 17.15
C SER A 339 10.54 -1.18 16.50
N SER A 340 9.74 -0.49 15.69
CA SER A 340 8.75 -1.02 14.75
C SER A 340 8.33 0.07 13.76
N GLY A 341 7.70 -0.34 12.67
CA GLY A 341 7.10 0.51 11.65
C GLY A 341 5.95 -0.22 10.95
N GLY A 342 5.09 0.51 10.26
CA GLY A 342 3.96 -0.05 9.54
C GLY A 342 4.29 -0.46 8.11
N ILE A 343 3.36 -0.16 7.20
CA ILE A 343 3.39 -0.54 5.78
C ILE A 343 4.33 0.42 5.03
N ASN A 344 5.55 -0.04 4.73
CA ASN A 344 6.63 0.83 4.24
C ASN A 344 7.20 0.41 2.88
N PHE A 345 7.50 1.41 2.07
CA PHE A 345 8.09 1.28 0.74
C PHE A 345 9.32 2.21 0.67
N ARG A 346 10.51 1.64 0.52
CA ARG A 346 11.77 2.37 0.37
C ARG A 346 12.38 2.12 -1.00
N SER A 347 12.46 3.19 -1.78
CA SER A 347 13.06 3.22 -3.11
C SER A 347 14.30 4.11 -3.08
N THR A 348 15.47 3.52 -3.34
CA THR A 348 16.73 4.25 -3.45
C THR A 348 17.54 3.62 -4.58
N PRO A 349 17.78 4.30 -5.72
CA PRO A 349 17.26 5.61 -6.11
C PRO A 349 15.73 5.71 -6.16
N ASN A 350 15.24 6.94 -6.21
CA ASN A 350 13.81 7.25 -6.25
C ASN A 350 13.14 6.67 -7.51
N GLY A 351 11.85 6.32 -7.40
CA GLY A 351 11.03 5.84 -8.51
C GLY A 351 11.26 4.39 -8.93
N ARG A 352 12.16 3.63 -8.29
CA ARG A 352 12.24 2.17 -8.48
C ARG A 352 11.02 1.44 -7.94
N ILE A 353 10.38 1.96 -6.89
CA ILE A 353 9.04 1.53 -6.49
C ILE A 353 8.04 2.55 -7.05
N SER A 354 7.01 2.07 -7.76
CA SER A 354 5.94 2.92 -8.29
C SER A 354 4.56 2.26 -8.32
N ARG A 355 3.50 3.03 -8.63
CA ARG A 355 2.11 2.55 -8.72
C ARG A 355 1.69 1.77 -7.47
N VAL A 356 1.75 2.41 -6.31
CA VAL A 356 1.46 1.78 -5.00
C VAL A 356 0.12 2.25 -4.45
N THR A 357 -0.78 1.32 -4.12
CA THR A 357 -2.05 1.60 -3.43
C THR A 357 -2.03 0.97 -2.04
N VAL A 358 -2.23 1.78 -1.01
CA VAL A 358 -2.48 1.33 0.37
C VAL A 358 -3.88 1.77 0.76
N ASP A 359 -4.84 0.87 0.82
CA ASP A 359 -6.23 1.23 1.12
C ASP A 359 -6.88 0.41 2.22
N SER A 360 -7.84 1.03 2.93
CA SER A 360 -8.68 0.36 3.92
C SER A 360 -7.90 -0.33 5.06
N CYS A 361 -6.65 0.07 5.30
CA CYS A 361 -5.74 -0.56 6.27
C CYS A 361 -5.85 0.07 7.66
N HIS A 362 -5.59 -0.72 8.70
CA HIS A 362 -5.57 -0.25 10.09
C HIS A 362 -4.20 -0.55 10.71
N VAL A 363 -3.45 0.48 11.09
CA VAL A 363 -2.09 0.33 11.60
C VAL A 363 -1.99 0.98 12.98
N HIS A 364 -1.83 0.13 13.99
CA HIS A 364 -1.81 0.52 15.39
C HIS A 364 -0.39 0.49 15.95
N ASP A 365 0.03 1.65 16.43
CA ASP A 365 1.09 1.89 17.40
C ASP A 365 2.54 1.51 16.99
N PRO A 366 3.00 1.76 15.75
CA PRO A 366 4.41 1.65 15.40
C PRO A 366 5.27 2.64 16.18
N VAL A 367 6.45 2.21 16.63
CA VAL A 367 7.25 2.97 17.60
C VAL A 367 8.25 3.93 16.94
N THR A 368 8.94 3.53 15.86
CA THR A 368 10.11 4.27 15.33
C THR A 368 10.01 4.74 13.89
N SER A 369 9.07 4.20 13.12
CA SER A 369 8.88 4.53 11.70
C SER A 369 7.39 4.71 11.41
N ALA A 370 7.07 5.26 10.24
CA ALA A 370 5.70 5.62 9.89
C ALA A 370 4.74 4.42 9.92
N ALA A 371 3.44 4.69 10.13
CA ALA A 371 2.41 3.66 10.03
C ALA A 371 2.08 3.31 8.56
N VAL A 372 2.17 4.29 7.65
CA VAL A 372 2.33 4.09 6.21
C VAL A 372 3.45 5.01 5.71
N GLY A 373 4.47 4.47 5.04
CA GLY A 373 5.66 5.23 4.65
C GLY A 373 6.06 5.05 3.18
N PHE A 374 6.15 6.16 2.45
CA PHE A 374 6.60 6.25 1.06
C PHE A 374 7.94 7.01 0.98
N TYR A 375 9.05 6.29 0.95
CA TYR A 375 10.40 6.85 0.91
C TYR A 375 10.95 6.74 -0.52
N GLY A 376 11.00 7.85 -1.25
CA GLY A 376 11.45 7.89 -2.66
C GLY A 376 10.50 7.24 -3.69
N VAL A 377 9.26 6.95 -3.31
CA VAL A 377 8.27 6.26 -4.17
C VAL A 377 7.61 7.23 -5.15
N HIS A 378 7.35 6.80 -6.38
CA HIS A 378 6.62 7.60 -7.38
C HIS A 378 5.23 7.02 -7.65
N ASP A 379 4.20 7.84 -7.85
CA ASP A 379 2.84 7.40 -8.18
C ASP A 379 2.28 6.46 -7.09
N ALA A 380 1.80 7.04 -5.98
CA ALA A 380 1.24 6.27 -4.89
C ALA A 380 -0.02 6.90 -4.28
N THR A 381 -0.91 6.06 -3.76
CA THR A 381 -2.13 6.48 -3.05
C THR A 381 -2.21 5.77 -1.70
N VAL A 382 -2.55 6.53 -0.65
CA VAL A 382 -3.02 5.98 0.62
C VAL A 382 -4.40 6.53 0.95
N SER A 383 -5.38 5.64 1.13
CA SER A 383 -6.78 6.06 1.26
C SER A 383 -7.66 5.19 2.16
N GLY A 384 -8.57 5.82 2.90
CA GLY A 384 -9.49 5.12 3.82
C GLY A 384 -8.79 4.38 4.96
N CYS A 385 -7.50 4.64 5.21
CA CYS A 385 -6.73 3.97 6.25
C CYS A 385 -6.93 4.64 7.62
N SER A 386 -6.81 3.85 8.68
CA SER A 386 -6.74 4.33 10.07
C SER A 386 -5.34 4.07 10.62
N VAL A 387 -4.67 5.13 11.05
CA VAL A 387 -3.36 5.06 11.71
C VAL A 387 -3.48 5.63 13.11
N THR A 388 -3.00 4.91 14.11
CA THR A 388 -3.11 5.28 15.52
C THR A 388 -1.77 5.16 16.20
N GLY A 389 -1.32 6.22 16.87
CA GLY A 389 -0.05 6.25 17.58
C GLY A 389 1.17 6.28 16.66
N SER A 390 2.17 7.07 17.03
CA SER A 390 3.52 6.97 16.45
C SER A 390 4.52 7.59 17.43
N GLY A 391 5.77 7.09 17.46
CA GLY A 391 6.83 7.74 18.22
C GLY A 391 7.11 9.19 17.75
N PRO A 392 7.84 9.99 18.55
CA PRO A 392 7.99 11.44 18.32
C PRO A 392 8.63 11.80 16.98
N ASN A 393 9.48 10.91 16.43
CA ASN A 393 10.17 11.10 15.16
C ASN A 393 9.50 10.33 13.99
N ALA A 394 8.31 9.77 14.21
CA ALA A 394 7.54 9.04 13.21
C ALA A 394 6.22 9.76 12.90
N ALA A 395 5.58 9.39 11.79
CA ALA A 395 4.27 9.91 11.40
C ALA A 395 3.21 8.80 11.31
N GLY A 396 1.93 9.18 11.28
CA GLY A 396 0.87 8.29 10.83
C GLY A 396 1.12 7.92 9.36
N ILE A 397 1.14 8.93 8.49
CA ILE A 397 1.48 8.76 7.06
C ILE A 397 2.71 9.62 6.76
N GLN A 398 3.73 9.04 6.10
CA GLN A 398 4.96 9.74 5.75
C GLN A 398 5.29 9.63 4.26
N ILE A 399 5.71 10.75 3.67
CA ILE A 399 6.25 10.87 2.32
C ILE A 399 7.61 11.58 2.46
N GLU A 400 8.70 10.94 2.04
CA GLU A 400 10.07 11.41 2.33
C GLU A 400 11.04 11.14 1.15
N ASN A 401 12.17 11.87 1.12
CA ASN A 401 13.35 11.63 0.26
C ASN A 401 13.14 11.73 -1.26
N GLY A 402 12.09 12.41 -1.70
CA GLY A 402 11.72 12.55 -3.11
C GLY A 402 10.61 11.60 -3.52
N GLY A 403 9.62 11.43 -2.63
CA GLY A 403 8.32 10.92 -3.04
C GLY A 403 7.71 11.86 -4.10
N LYS A 404 7.02 11.29 -5.09
CA LYS A 404 6.47 12.07 -6.22
C LYS A 404 5.09 11.57 -6.63
N LEU A 405 4.16 12.49 -6.93
CA LEU A 405 2.79 12.17 -7.38
C LEU A 405 2.08 11.26 -6.37
N ILE A 406 1.89 11.77 -5.15
CA ILE A 406 1.34 10.98 -4.03
C ILE A 406 0.03 11.58 -3.53
N ALA A 407 -1.02 10.75 -3.45
CA ALA A 407 -2.33 11.12 -2.93
C ALA A 407 -2.58 10.51 -1.54
N VAL A 408 -2.93 11.36 -0.57
CA VAL A 408 -3.29 11.00 0.80
C VAL A 408 -4.74 11.41 1.03
N THR A 409 -5.68 10.47 0.87
CA THR A 409 -7.11 10.80 0.72
C THR A 409 -8.01 10.08 1.73
N GLY A 410 -8.77 10.83 2.54
CA GLY A 410 -9.82 10.24 3.39
C GLY A 410 -9.33 9.31 4.50
N ASN A 411 -8.10 9.52 4.99
CA ASN A 411 -7.52 8.73 6.08
C ASN A 411 -7.86 9.31 7.46
N THR A 412 -7.78 8.48 8.49
CA THR A 412 -7.89 8.89 9.90
C THR A 412 -6.55 8.73 10.60
N CYS A 413 -5.95 9.83 11.07
CA CYS A 413 -4.73 9.80 11.90
C CYS A 413 -5.09 10.20 13.34
N THR A 414 -4.69 9.40 14.34
CA THR A 414 -5.03 9.62 15.75
C THR A 414 -3.82 9.41 16.65
N ASP A 415 -3.59 10.33 17.59
CA ASP A 415 -2.49 10.29 18.57
C ASP A 415 -1.08 10.17 17.95
N ASN A 416 -0.94 10.58 16.68
CA ASN A 416 0.34 10.71 16.01
C ASN A 416 0.97 12.09 16.33
N VAL A 417 2.26 12.12 16.68
CA VAL A 417 3.00 13.38 16.85
C VAL A 417 3.09 14.16 15.53
N ASN A 418 3.22 13.44 14.43
CA ASN A 418 3.08 13.94 13.06
C ASN A 418 1.94 13.16 12.39
N GLY A 419 0.80 13.77 12.08
CA GLY A 419 -0.36 13.04 11.52
C GLY A 419 -0.08 12.56 10.09
N ILE A 420 0.19 13.52 9.21
CA ILE A 420 0.70 13.31 7.86
C ILE A 420 1.95 14.17 7.72
N TRP A 421 3.06 13.59 7.27
CA TRP A 421 4.33 14.29 7.11
C TRP A 421 4.87 14.14 5.68
N VAL A 422 5.08 15.26 5.00
CA VAL A 422 5.76 15.36 3.70
C VAL A 422 7.12 16.04 3.89
N ASP A 423 8.18 15.44 3.37
CA ASP A 423 9.54 15.95 3.43
C ASP A 423 10.30 15.69 2.13
N ASP A 424 11.08 16.66 1.67
CA ASP A 424 11.89 16.64 0.44
C ASP A 424 11.19 16.00 -0.78
N SER A 425 9.89 16.26 -0.98
CA SER A 425 9.01 15.52 -1.90
C SER A 425 8.09 16.44 -2.72
N VAL A 426 7.65 15.96 -3.89
CA VAL A 426 6.97 16.78 -4.90
C VAL A 426 5.61 16.24 -5.31
N ASP A 427 4.71 17.13 -5.75
CA ASP A 427 3.40 16.79 -6.31
C ASP A 427 2.57 15.90 -5.34
N VAL A 428 2.43 16.33 -4.08
CA VAL A 428 1.71 15.58 -3.02
C VAL A 428 0.39 16.25 -2.69
N THR A 429 -0.71 15.49 -2.79
CA THR A 429 -2.07 15.96 -2.49
C THR A 429 -2.60 15.30 -1.23
N ILE A 430 -3.05 16.09 -0.25
CA ILE A 430 -3.57 15.67 1.05
C ILE A 430 -5.02 16.16 1.16
N THR A 431 -5.98 15.25 0.95
CA THR A 431 -7.40 15.60 0.77
C THR A 431 -8.34 14.87 1.74
N GLY A 432 -9.22 15.60 2.42
CA GLY A 432 -10.35 14.99 3.14
C GLY A 432 -9.99 14.11 4.34
N ASN A 433 -8.77 14.22 4.89
CA ASN A 433 -8.32 13.41 6.02
C ASN A 433 -8.85 13.97 7.35
N ALA A 434 -9.11 13.08 8.30
CA ALA A 434 -9.47 13.40 9.69
C ALA A 434 -8.27 13.17 10.61
N ILE A 435 -7.82 14.19 11.33
CA ILE A 435 -6.57 14.14 12.11
C ILE A 435 -6.83 14.65 13.52
N THR A 436 -6.71 13.77 14.50
CA THR A 436 -6.77 14.13 15.93
C THR A 436 -5.38 13.96 16.53
N GLY A 437 -4.77 15.07 16.92
CA GLY A 437 -3.46 15.06 17.56
C GLY A 437 -3.56 15.30 19.07
N THR A 438 -2.49 14.93 19.78
CA THR A 438 -2.24 15.43 21.14
C THR A 438 -1.86 16.92 21.08
N SER A 439 -1.91 17.61 22.22
CA SER A 439 -1.76 19.07 22.28
C SER A 439 -0.46 19.54 21.60
N ASN A 440 -0.57 20.50 20.67
CA ASN A 440 0.52 21.04 19.83
C ASN A 440 1.17 20.04 18.85
N ALA A 441 0.53 18.90 18.55
CA ALA A 441 0.98 17.97 17.52
C ALA A 441 0.92 18.57 16.11
N LYS A 442 1.77 18.06 15.21
CA LYS A 442 1.90 18.50 13.81
C LYS A 442 0.95 17.65 12.97
N GLY A 443 -0.33 18.05 12.93
CA GLY A 443 -1.39 17.29 12.27
C GLY A 443 -1.08 17.04 10.79
N ILE A 444 -0.76 18.10 10.06
CA ILE A 444 -0.12 18.01 8.73
C ILE A 444 1.19 18.77 8.80
N ARG A 445 2.29 18.10 8.50
CA ARG A 445 3.65 18.62 8.55
C ARG A 445 4.26 18.60 7.15
N VAL A 446 4.78 19.73 6.70
CA VAL A 446 5.54 19.86 5.46
C VAL A 446 6.93 20.35 5.86
N THR A 447 7.98 19.65 5.44
CA THR A 447 9.36 20.04 5.74
C THR A 447 10.23 20.05 4.48
N ARG A 448 11.34 20.74 4.63
CA ARG A 448 12.51 20.67 3.77
C ARG A 448 13.68 20.32 4.68
N GLN A 449 14.35 19.22 4.40
CA GLN A 449 15.56 18.80 5.10
C GLN A 449 16.80 19.05 4.24
N GLY A 450 16.75 18.71 2.96
CA GLY A 450 17.96 18.59 2.14
C GLY A 450 18.71 17.30 2.48
N TYR A 451 18.90 16.44 1.48
CA TYR A 451 19.68 15.22 1.65
C TYR A 451 21.18 15.56 1.60
N ILE A 452 22.04 14.88 2.38
CA ILE A 452 23.49 15.19 2.44
C ILE A 452 24.14 15.14 1.05
N ASP A 453 23.72 14.19 0.21
CA ASP A 453 24.22 14.03 -1.16
C ASP A 453 23.39 14.79 -2.22
N GLU A 454 22.21 15.32 -1.84
CA GLU A 454 21.31 16.11 -2.70
C GLU A 454 20.71 17.31 -1.94
N PRO A 455 21.52 18.32 -1.54
CA PRO A 455 21.08 19.42 -0.69
C PRO A 455 20.05 20.36 -1.35
N ASN A 456 19.86 20.22 -2.67
CA ASN A 456 18.94 21.03 -3.48
C ASN A 456 17.55 20.38 -3.66
N LYS A 457 17.20 19.32 -2.90
CA LYS A 457 15.84 18.78 -2.94
C LYS A 457 14.81 19.84 -2.57
N LEU A 458 13.67 19.79 -3.27
CA LEU A 458 12.63 20.80 -3.27
C LEU A 458 11.32 20.18 -2.82
N THR A 459 10.72 20.70 -1.76
CA THR A 459 9.36 20.34 -1.34
C THR A 459 8.36 21.30 -2.01
N THR A 460 7.65 20.85 -3.04
CA THR A 460 6.81 21.70 -3.92
C THR A 460 5.62 20.95 -4.51
N GLY A 461 4.62 21.67 -5.04
CA GLY A 461 3.41 21.06 -5.58
C GLY A 461 2.55 20.43 -4.48
N ILE A 462 2.64 20.95 -3.26
CA ILE A 462 1.95 20.39 -2.09
C ILE A 462 0.55 21.00 -1.98
N VAL A 463 -0.49 20.17 -2.04
CA VAL A 463 -1.89 20.60 -1.97
C VAL A 463 -2.56 20.00 -0.75
N ILE A 464 -2.98 20.82 0.21
CA ILE A 464 -3.60 20.42 1.47
C ILE A 464 -5.03 20.95 1.48
N THR A 465 -6.02 20.11 1.18
CA THR A 465 -7.39 20.57 0.95
C THR A 465 -8.49 19.77 1.66
N GLY A 466 -9.48 20.45 2.24
CA GLY A 466 -10.68 19.81 2.79
C GLY A 466 -10.45 18.89 4.00
N ASN A 467 -9.31 18.99 4.69
CA ASN A 467 -9.01 18.14 5.85
C ASN A 467 -9.66 18.69 7.13
N SER A 468 -9.94 17.81 8.09
CA SER A 468 -10.47 18.13 9.41
C SER A 468 -9.43 17.81 10.49
N LEU A 469 -8.93 18.83 11.18
CA LEU A 469 -7.89 18.72 12.20
C LEU A 469 -8.44 19.10 13.58
N ARG A 470 -8.08 18.33 14.63
CA ARG A 470 -8.44 18.63 16.02
C ARG A 470 -7.25 18.49 16.97
N GLY A 471 -7.03 19.51 17.81
CA GLY A 471 -5.93 19.56 18.79
C GLY A 471 -4.53 19.72 18.20
N CYS A 472 -4.43 19.92 16.88
CA CYS A 472 -3.20 19.92 16.11
C CYS A 472 -3.22 20.98 14.99
N ARG A 473 -2.09 21.16 14.30
CA ARG A 473 -1.89 22.22 13.31
C ARG A 473 -1.48 21.73 11.92
N ILE A 474 -1.68 22.59 10.91
CA ILE A 474 -0.97 22.51 9.61
C ILE A 474 0.29 23.36 9.73
N VAL A 475 1.46 22.77 9.48
CA VAL A 475 2.76 23.47 9.58
C VAL A 475 3.68 23.16 8.40
N ALA A 476 4.26 24.20 7.81
CA ALA A 476 5.48 24.11 7.01
C ALA A 476 6.65 24.68 7.83
N GLU A 477 7.72 23.91 8.03
CA GLU A 477 8.87 24.26 8.88
C GLU A 477 10.20 23.69 8.33
N GLU A 478 11.32 24.24 8.79
CA GLU A 478 12.67 23.71 8.51
C GLU A 478 12.97 22.47 9.37
N PHE A 479 13.71 21.50 8.84
CA PHE A 479 14.08 20.28 9.53
C PHE A 479 15.52 19.86 9.19
N GLY A 480 16.16 19.07 10.05
CA GLY A 480 17.52 18.57 9.83
C GLY A 480 18.63 19.64 9.93
N ALA A 481 19.70 19.45 9.14
CA ALA A 481 20.93 20.23 9.21
C ALA A 481 20.97 21.35 8.16
N SER A 482 21.64 22.47 8.50
CA SER A 482 21.79 23.62 7.62
C SER A 482 22.94 23.42 6.62
N PRO A 483 22.82 23.85 5.34
CA PRO A 483 21.64 24.48 4.74
C PRO A 483 20.54 23.46 4.39
N ALA A 484 19.34 23.68 4.90
CA ALA A 484 18.20 22.83 4.55
C ALA A 484 17.78 23.03 3.08
N GLY A 485 17.18 22.00 2.48
CA GLY A 485 16.60 22.03 1.12
C GLY A 485 15.56 23.13 0.93
N ALA A 486 14.95 23.25 -0.26
CA ALA A 486 14.07 24.38 -0.59
C ALA A 486 12.56 24.07 -0.45
N PHE A 487 11.74 25.08 -0.16
CA PHE A 487 10.30 25.03 -0.43
C PHE A 487 9.99 25.61 -1.81
N GLY A 488 8.96 25.10 -2.46
CA GLY A 488 8.35 25.70 -3.64
C GLY A 488 6.89 26.06 -3.38
N ALA A 489 5.99 25.59 -4.24
CA ALA A 489 4.56 25.87 -4.15
C ALA A 489 3.86 25.00 -3.10
N VAL A 490 3.09 25.65 -2.21
CA VAL A 490 2.20 25.00 -1.24
C VAL A 490 0.84 25.69 -1.26
N SER A 491 -0.23 24.91 -1.30
CA SER A 491 -1.61 25.37 -1.20
C SER A 491 -2.32 24.73 0.00
N VAL A 492 -2.97 25.55 0.83
CA VAL A 492 -3.71 25.14 2.01
C VAL A 492 -5.14 25.68 1.88
N ALA A 493 -6.09 24.84 1.47
CA ALA A 493 -7.42 25.26 1.08
C ALA A 493 -8.56 24.55 1.83
N ASN A 494 -9.62 25.26 2.20
CA ASN A 494 -10.89 24.67 2.68
C ASN A 494 -10.75 23.69 3.86
N ASN A 495 -9.68 23.76 4.65
CA ASN A 495 -9.48 22.89 5.81
C ASN A 495 -10.24 23.43 7.04
N VAL A 496 -10.71 22.55 7.91
CA VAL A 496 -11.30 22.89 9.21
C VAL A 496 -10.31 22.50 10.30
N ILE A 497 -9.91 23.46 11.14
CA ILE A 497 -8.93 23.26 12.20
C ILE A 497 -9.54 23.72 13.53
N VAL A 498 -9.78 22.77 14.42
CA VAL A 498 -10.29 23.01 15.78
C VAL A 498 -9.15 22.80 16.76
N GLY A 499 -8.47 23.87 17.14
CA GLY A 499 -7.49 23.83 18.21
C GLY A 499 -8.17 23.76 19.58
N ASP A 500 -7.34 23.73 20.63
CA ASP A 500 -7.78 23.63 22.03
C ASP A 500 -7.78 24.98 22.77
N GLY A 501 -7.51 26.07 22.06
CA GLY A 501 -7.44 27.44 22.59
C GLY A 501 -6.30 27.71 23.58
N ALA A 502 -5.43 26.74 23.84
CA ALA A 502 -4.38 26.83 24.86
C ALA A 502 -3.01 26.37 24.35
N ASN A 503 -2.92 25.18 23.75
CA ASN A 503 -1.64 24.55 23.39
C ASN A 503 -1.38 24.57 21.87
N VAL A 504 -2.42 24.63 21.04
CA VAL A 504 -2.28 24.87 19.60
C VAL A 504 -1.91 26.34 19.37
N THR A 505 -0.62 26.64 19.57
CA THR A 505 -0.02 27.99 19.43
C THR A 505 -0.37 28.66 18.10
N THR A 506 -0.25 27.90 17.02
CA THR A 506 -0.56 28.30 15.65
C THR A 506 -1.35 27.21 14.95
N ALA A 507 -2.46 27.55 14.29
CA ALA A 507 -3.29 26.57 13.58
C ALA A 507 -2.83 26.32 12.13
N ILE A 508 -2.52 27.38 11.38
CA ILE A 508 -1.80 27.32 10.10
C ILE A 508 -0.50 28.12 10.24
N HIS A 509 0.64 27.43 10.22
CA HIS A 509 1.97 28.04 10.31
C HIS A 509 2.77 27.73 9.05
N MET A 510 3.07 28.73 8.22
CA MET A 510 3.92 28.54 7.04
C MET A 510 5.23 29.33 7.19
N TYR A 511 6.36 28.62 7.25
CA TYR A 511 7.69 29.21 7.39
C TYR A 511 8.47 29.17 6.07
N ARG A 512 8.74 30.35 5.51
CA ARG A 512 9.55 30.59 4.29
C ARG A 512 9.09 29.77 3.08
N VAL A 513 7.79 29.83 2.78
CA VAL A 513 7.20 29.19 1.61
C VAL A 513 7.05 30.24 0.51
N PRO A 514 7.85 30.16 -0.59
CA PRO A 514 7.95 31.25 -1.55
C PRO A 514 6.73 31.40 -2.47
N TYR A 515 5.93 30.35 -2.66
CA TYR A 515 4.68 30.41 -3.42
C TYR A 515 3.55 29.78 -2.60
N LEU A 516 2.93 30.59 -1.74
CA LEU A 516 1.95 30.11 -0.77
C LEU A 516 0.53 30.59 -1.12
N THR A 517 -0.41 29.64 -1.13
CA THR A 517 -1.86 29.92 -1.24
C THR A 517 -2.57 29.41 0.02
N VAL A 518 -3.33 30.26 0.71
CA VAL A 518 -4.12 29.89 1.91
C VAL A 518 -5.55 30.40 1.75
N ILE A 519 -6.50 29.54 1.37
CA ILE A 519 -7.84 29.97 0.95
C ILE A 519 -8.97 29.20 1.64
N GLY A 520 -10.00 29.89 2.13
CA GLY A 520 -11.26 29.26 2.56
C GLY A 520 -11.17 28.37 3.80
N ASN A 521 -10.07 28.42 4.56
CA ASN A 521 -9.90 27.60 5.76
C ASN A 521 -10.73 28.17 6.92
N THR A 522 -11.25 27.28 7.77
CA THR A 522 -11.94 27.61 9.01
C THR A 522 -11.08 27.22 10.20
N VAL A 523 -10.73 28.18 11.06
CA VAL A 523 -9.97 27.97 12.29
C VAL A 523 -10.80 28.34 13.51
N LEU A 524 -10.88 27.45 14.47
CA LEU A 524 -11.50 27.68 15.77
C LEU A 524 -10.48 27.34 16.87
N GLY A 525 -10.07 28.31 17.68
CA GLY A 525 -9.34 28.06 18.92
C GLY A 525 -7.83 27.86 18.82
N ALA A 526 -7.09 28.88 18.40
CA ALA A 526 -5.62 28.86 18.34
C ALA A 526 -5.00 29.80 19.38
N GLY A 527 -4.20 29.28 20.30
CA GLY A 527 -3.75 29.99 21.51
C GLY A 527 -2.94 31.28 21.27
N THR A 528 -2.30 31.45 20.10
CA THR A 528 -1.56 32.69 19.77
C THR A 528 -1.99 33.29 18.42
N TYR A 529 -1.93 32.53 17.33
CA TYR A 529 -2.36 33.01 16.00
C TYR A 529 -3.14 31.92 15.27
N SER A 530 -4.24 32.28 14.61
CA SER A 530 -4.94 31.33 13.73
C SER A 530 -4.15 31.10 12.44
N LEU A 531 -3.60 32.17 11.86
CA LEU A 531 -2.69 32.14 10.72
C LEU A 531 -1.35 32.79 11.10
N TYR A 532 -0.24 32.10 10.85
CA TYR A 532 1.11 32.64 11.05
C TYR A 532 1.98 32.38 9.82
N PHE A 533 2.54 33.45 9.27
CA PHE A 533 3.41 33.39 8.10
C PHE A 533 4.79 34.00 8.43
N SER A 534 5.86 33.27 8.09
CA SER A 534 7.22 33.81 8.08
C SER A 534 7.74 33.77 6.66
N THR A 535 8.37 34.86 6.22
CA THR A 535 8.55 35.19 4.80
C THR A 535 9.90 35.84 4.51
N SER A 536 10.36 35.68 3.27
CA SER A 536 11.59 36.24 2.71
C SER A 536 11.26 37.14 1.51
N ALA A 537 12.24 37.95 1.07
CA ALA A 537 12.02 39.12 0.20
C ALA A 537 11.17 38.91 -1.07
N ASP A 538 11.26 37.72 -1.67
CA ASP A 538 10.60 37.36 -2.92
C ASP A 538 9.36 36.46 -2.73
N ASP A 539 8.97 36.16 -1.48
CA ASP A 539 7.86 35.26 -1.17
C ASP A 539 6.51 35.87 -1.60
N MET A 540 5.75 35.09 -2.38
CA MET A 540 4.44 35.44 -2.92
C MET A 540 3.34 34.69 -2.15
N LEU A 541 2.45 35.45 -1.51
CA LEU A 541 1.34 34.94 -0.68
C LEU A 541 -0.01 35.36 -1.23
N ILE A 542 -0.92 34.40 -1.41
CA ILE A 542 -2.36 34.62 -1.64
C ILE A 542 -3.13 34.11 -0.44
N VAL A 543 -3.86 34.98 0.26
CA VAL A 543 -4.59 34.64 1.50
C VAL A 543 -6.05 35.10 1.38
N ALA A 544 -6.98 34.20 1.08
CA ALA A 544 -8.36 34.59 0.74
C ALA A 544 -9.43 33.87 1.58
N MET A 545 -10.52 34.56 1.92
CA MET A 545 -11.74 33.94 2.46
C MET A 545 -11.57 33.05 3.71
N ASN A 546 -10.50 33.22 4.50
CA ASN A 546 -10.29 32.42 5.70
C ASN A 546 -11.14 32.94 6.88
N MET A 547 -11.76 32.03 7.61
CA MET A 547 -12.58 32.29 8.79
C MET A 547 -11.82 31.87 10.04
N THR A 548 -11.71 32.75 11.04
CA THR A 548 -11.03 32.44 12.31
C THR A 548 -11.86 32.93 13.51
N ALA A 549 -11.99 32.11 14.57
CA ALA A 549 -12.92 32.35 15.69
C ALA A 549 -12.39 31.85 17.05
N LYS A 550 -12.92 32.44 18.14
CA LYS A 550 -12.76 32.00 19.55
C LYS A 550 -14.02 31.24 20.00
N ALA A 551 -14.04 30.15 20.78
CA ALA A 551 -13.01 29.44 21.57
C ALA A 551 -12.59 30.05 22.92
N GLY A 552 -13.56 30.40 23.77
CA GLY A 552 -13.32 30.68 25.19
C GLY A 552 -12.52 31.96 25.45
N ASN A 553 -11.64 31.92 26.46
CA ASN A 553 -10.90 33.09 26.95
C ASN A 553 -9.59 33.36 26.17
N GLU A 554 -9.44 32.84 24.94
CA GLU A 554 -8.14 32.85 24.26
C GLU A 554 -7.68 34.23 23.78
N ALA A 555 -6.36 34.44 23.77
CA ALA A 555 -5.73 35.71 23.38
C ALA A 555 -5.51 35.88 21.87
N SER A 556 -5.91 34.90 21.04
CA SER A 556 -5.58 34.81 19.61
C SER A 556 -5.77 36.12 18.85
N SER A 557 -4.75 36.55 18.09
CA SER A 557 -4.75 37.80 17.30
C SER A 557 -4.99 37.57 15.80
N GLY A 558 -5.68 36.48 15.44
CA GLY A 558 -6.14 36.22 14.08
C GLY A 558 -5.01 35.82 13.13
N MET A 559 -4.33 36.80 12.52
CA MET A 559 -3.24 36.59 11.58
C MET A 559 -2.00 37.42 11.92
N ARG A 560 -0.82 36.80 11.79
CA ARG A 560 0.49 37.46 11.86
C ARG A 560 1.38 37.11 10.68
N VAL A 561 2.14 38.09 10.21
CA VAL A 561 3.16 37.97 9.16
C VAL A 561 4.49 38.50 9.71
N THR A 562 5.60 37.86 9.34
CA THR A 562 6.96 38.26 9.74
C THR A 562 7.93 38.06 8.56
N GLY A 563 8.80 39.01 8.27
CA GLY A 563 9.71 38.94 7.12
C GLY A 563 10.37 40.29 6.79
N THR A 564 11.20 40.31 5.75
CA THR A 564 11.97 41.52 5.34
C THR A 564 11.50 42.18 4.05
N ALA A 565 10.79 41.45 3.19
CA ALA A 565 9.91 41.97 2.13
C ALA A 565 8.97 40.81 1.73
N VAL A 566 7.76 41.11 1.24
CA VAL A 566 6.75 40.10 0.88
C VAL A 566 5.80 40.65 -0.19
N HIS A 567 5.39 39.81 -1.13
CA HIS A 567 4.28 40.11 -2.03
C HIS A 567 3.00 39.43 -1.55
N MET A 568 2.17 40.14 -0.78
CA MET A 568 0.91 39.62 -0.25
C MET A 568 -0.32 40.14 -1.00
N ASN A 569 -1.25 39.24 -1.29
CA ASN A 569 -2.57 39.53 -1.81
C ASN A 569 -3.64 38.88 -0.92
N ILE A 570 -4.55 39.67 -0.34
CA ILE A 570 -5.68 39.19 0.45
C ILE A 570 -6.94 39.46 -0.35
N VAL A 571 -7.75 38.42 -0.56
CA VAL A 571 -8.94 38.53 -1.42
C VAL A 571 -10.19 38.14 -0.65
N GLY A 572 -11.14 39.07 -0.60
CA GLY A 572 -12.45 38.86 0.00
C GLY A 572 -12.46 39.00 1.52
N ASN A 573 -13.54 38.54 2.16
CA ASN A 573 -13.75 38.69 3.59
C ASN A 573 -12.90 37.69 4.37
N MET A 574 -11.87 38.18 5.06
CA MET A 574 -11.24 37.44 6.15
C MET A 574 -11.96 37.76 7.44
N PHE A 575 -12.47 36.76 8.14
CA PHE A 575 -13.04 36.97 9.48
C PHE A 575 -11.94 36.67 10.50
N ALA A 576 -11.39 37.71 11.13
CA ALA A 576 -10.28 37.60 12.05
C ALA A 576 -10.59 38.24 13.41
N ASN A 577 -10.23 37.56 14.50
CA ASN A 577 -10.44 38.03 15.88
C ASN A 577 -9.52 39.19 16.31
N GLY A 578 -8.80 39.77 15.33
CA GLY A 578 -7.73 40.74 15.48
C GLY A 578 -6.79 40.67 14.26
N TYR A 579 -6.00 41.72 14.07
CA TYR A 579 -4.87 41.74 13.15
C TYR A 579 -3.74 42.51 13.85
N ASP A 580 -2.66 41.81 14.19
CA ASP A 580 -1.52 42.39 14.89
C ASP A 580 -0.45 42.83 13.88
N SER A 581 -0.53 44.10 13.48
CA SER A 581 0.47 44.71 12.60
C SER A 581 1.61 45.34 13.40
N LEU A 582 2.80 44.76 13.21
CA LEU A 582 4.12 45.41 13.35
C LEU A 582 4.68 45.61 14.76
N GLY A 583 5.31 44.54 15.24
CA GLY A 583 6.55 44.65 16.03
C GLY A 583 7.76 45.07 15.17
N GLY A 584 7.71 46.26 14.55
CA GLY A 584 8.90 47.03 14.16
C GLY A 584 9.82 46.51 13.03
N GLN A 585 9.31 45.86 11.99
CA GLN A 585 10.07 45.61 10.73
C GLN A 585 9.19 45.88 9.50
N GLU A 586 9.75 46.49 8.46
CA GLU A 586 9.00 47.00 7.29
C GLU A 586 8.63 45.87 6.30
N GLY A 587 7.37 45.83 5.84
CA GLY A 587 6.96 44.93 4.75
C GLY A 587 5.46 44.70 4.57
N ALA A 588 5.00 44.81 3.32
CA ALA A 588 3.71 44.36 2.77
C ALA A 588 2.39 44.98 3.29
N SER A 589 1.90 45.99 2.54
CA SER A 589 0.48 46.39 2.54
C SER A 589 -0.37 45.33 1.84
N VAL A 590 -1.61 45.11 2.27
CA VAL A 590 -2.52 44.21 1.54
C VAL A 590 -3.83 44.87 1.15
N ALA A 591 -4.06 44.91 -0.16
CA ALA A 591 -5.28 45.40 -0.78
C ALA A 591 -6.39 44.34 -0.77
N ASN A 592 -7.63 44.82 -0.79
CA ASN A 592 -8.85 44.11 -1.23
C ASN A 592 -9.57 43.16 -0.24
N SER A 593 -9.98 43.73 0.89
CA SER A 593 -10.98 43.12 1.78
C SER A 593 -12.20 44.04 1.98
N THR A 594 -13.40 43.48 1.79
CA THR A 594 -14.68 44.18 1.89
C THR A 594 -15.14 44.26 3.36
N TRP A 595 -14.89 45.39 4.01
CA TRP A 595 -15.18 45.59 5.44
C TRP A 595 -16.30 46.59 5.73
N ASN A 596 -17.17 46.23 6.66
CA ASN A 596 -18.26 47.06 7.18
C ASN A 596 -17.77 47.97 8.33
N GLY A 597 -16.67 48.72 8.10
CA GLY A 597 -15.98 49.52 9.12
C GLY A 597 -15.19 50.69 8.52
N ALA A 598 -14.49 51.46 9.35
CA ALA A 598 -13.52 52.45 8.86
C ALA A 598 -12.23 51.74 8.43
N VAL A 599 -11.66 52.17 7.31
CA VAL A 599 -10.49 51.56 6.65
C VAL A 599 -9.23 52.35 7.01
N MET A 600 -8.11 51.68 7.29
CA MET A 600 -6.79 52.31 7.41
C MET A 600 -5.72 51.41 6.79
N TRP A 601 -4.91 51.96 5.89
CA TRP A 601 -3.74 51.36 5.24
C TRP A 601 -2.54 52.21 5.62
N HIS A 602 -1.44 51.64 6.11
CA HIS A 602 -0.28 52.42 6.54
C HIS A 602 0.95 52.10 5.68
N TYR A 603 1.76 53.12 5.38
CA TYR A 603 3.02 53.04 4.66
C TYR A 603 4.07 53.87 5.43
N GLY A 604 4.85 53.20 6.27
CA GLY A 604 5.66 53.90 7.30
C GLY A 604 4.78 54.70 8.25
N GLY A 605 5.09 55.99 8.43
CA GLY A 605 4.31 56.90 9.27
C GLY A 605 2.99 57.40 8.66
N THR A 606 2.80 57.29 7.34
CA THR A 606 1.63 57.81 6.61
C THR A 606 0.61 56.71 6.33
N GLY A 607 -0.60 57.06 5.89
CA GLY A 607 -1.58 56.05 5.51
C GLY A 607 -2.76 56.54 4.67
N ILE A 608 -3.42 55.62 3.96
CA ILE A 608 -4.67 55.86 3.21
C ILE A 608 -5.84 55.28 4.02
N MET A 609 -6.82 56.10 4.34
CA MET A 609 -7.89 55.79 5.28
C MET A 609 -9.26 56.01 4.62
N ALA A 610 -10.34 55.45 5.19
CA ALA A 610 -11.70 55.79 4.77
C ALA A 610 -12.69 55.69 5.94
N GLY A 611 -13.64 56.64 6.03
CA GLY A 611 -14.57 56.70 7.15
C GLY A 611 -15.78 57.58 6.89
N SER A 612 -16.55 57.87 7.94
CA SER A 612 -17.66 58.82 7.90
C SER A 612 -17.40 59.95 8.89
N GLY A 613 -17.82 61.18 8.56
CA GLY A 613 -17.42 62.39 9.26
C GLY A 613 -16.07 62.95 8.78
N SER A 614 -15.77 64.19 9.16
CA SER A 614 -14.47 64.81 8.88
C SER A 614 -13.35 64.09 9.65
N PRO A 615 -12.19 63.80 9.03
CA PRO A 615 -11.03 63.29 9.76
C PRO A 615 -10.39 64.35 10.66
N GLU A 616 -10.63 65.65 10.40
CA GLU A 616 -10.02 66.74 11.16
C GLU A 616 -10.52 66.77 12.61
N GLY A 617 -9.58 66.76 13.56
CA GLY A 617 -9.82 66.66 15.00
C GLY A 617 -10.14 65.25 15.49
N VAL A 618 -10.46 64.30 14.60
CA VAL A 618 -10.92 62.94 14.93
C VAL A 618 -9.86 61.88 14.65
N GLN A 619 -9.24 61.90 13.46
CA GLN A 619 -8.41 60.81 12.96
C GLN A 619 -6.92 61.12 13.08
N SER A 620 -6.21 60.40 13.95
CA SER A 620 -4.75 60.55 14.10
C SER A 620 -3.97 59.87 12.96
N ALA A 621 -3.01 60.59 12.38
CA ALA A 621 -2.05 60.09 11.37
C ALA A 621 -0.84 61.03 11.25
N SER A 622 0.17 60.70 10.43
CA SER A 622 1.27 61.62 10.09
C SER A 622 1.02 62.39 8.78
N SER A 623 1.64 63.55 8.61
CA SER A 623 1.61 64.31 7.35
C SER A 623 2.03 63.47 6.15
N GLY A 624 1.29 63.58 5.04
CA GLY A 624 1.36 62.70 3.86
C GLY A 624 0.27 61.62 3.81
N SER A 625 -0.56 61.49 4.85
CA SER A 625 -1.70 60.58 4.89
C SER A 625 -2.88 61.08 4.04
N VAL A 626 -3.78 60.18 3.64
CA VAL A 626 -4.98 60.43 2.84
C VAL A 626 -6.20 59.84 3.55
N PHE A 627 -7.36 60.49 3.49
CA PHE A 627 -8.62 59.97 4.05
C PHE A 627 -9.77 60.15 3.06
N LEU A 628 -10.46 59.06 2.75
CA LEU A 628 -11.60 58.97 1.84
C LEU A 628 -12.90 59.00 2.65
N ARG A 629 -13.56 60.15 2.68
CA ARG A 629 -14.79 60.36 3.45
C ARG A 629 -16.01 59.88 2.65
N ARG A 630 -16.70 58.87 3.18
CA ARG A 630 -17.83 58.16 2.53
C ARG A 630 -19.15 58.93 2.56
N ASP A 631 -19.32 59.84 3.51
CA ASP A 631 -20.46 60.76 3.66
C ASP A 631 -20.11 62.20 3.19
N GLY A 632 -18.98 62.39 2.51
CA GLY A 632 -18.52 63.69 2.05
C GLY A 632 -19.31 64.20 0.85
N GLY A 633 -19.65 65.49 0.86
CA GLY A 633 -20.10 66.20 -0.35
C GLY A 633 -18.94 66.51 -1.31
N SER A 634 -19.21 67.27 -2.37
CA SER A 634 -18.17 67.82 -3.25
C SER A 634 -17.07 68.53 -2.44
N THR A 635 -15.81 68.30 -2.80
CA THR A 635 -14.59 68.79 -2.11
C THR A 635 -14.45 68.37 -0.63
N GLN A 636 -15.20 67.35 -0.21
CA GLN A 636 -15.13 66.76 1.14
C GLN A 636 -15.01 65.24 1.12
N THR A 637 -14.90 64.60 -0.05
CA THR A 637 -14.73 63.15 -0.20
C THR A 637 -13.28 62.70 -0.06
N LEU A 638 -12.32 63.60 -0.27
CA LEU A 638 -10.89 63.34 -0.16
C LEU A 638 -10.28 64.37 0.81
N TYR A 639 -9.48 63.90 1.76
CA TYR A 639 -8.63 64.73 2.60
C TYR A 639 -7.18 64.26 2.48
N VAL A 640 -6.23 65.20 2.52
CA VAL A 640 -4.80 64.95 2.65
C VAL A 640 -4.34 65.56 3.97
N LYS A 641 -3.54 64.83 4.76
CA LYS A 641 -2.93 65.36 5.98
C LYS A 641 -1.67 66.11 5.59
N GLU A 642 -1.68 67.43 5.69
CA GLU A 642 -0.57 68.26 5.21
C GLU A 642 0.40 68.66 6.32
N SER A 643 -0.06 68.66 7.59
CA SER A 643 0.74 69.05 8.74
C SER A 643 0.27 68.37 10.03
N GLY A 644 1.03 68.56 11.12
CA GLY A 644 0.67 68.12 12.47
C GLY A 644 0.97 66.66 12.78
N ALA A 645 1.17 66.38 14.08
CA ALA A 645 1.16 65.04 14.64
C ALA A 645 -0.15 64.84 15.42
N GLY A 646 -0.80 63.68 15.27
CA GLY A 646 -2.11 63.43 15.87
C GLY A 646 -3.28 63.75 14.93
N SER A 647 -4.40 64.25 15.45
CA SER A 647 -5.68 64.30 14.72
C SER A 647 -5.97 65.57 13.92
N THR A 648 -5.11 66.59 13.99
CA THR A 648 -5.28 67.89 13.29
C THR A 648 -4.38 68.04 12.07
N GLY A 649 -4.72 68.94 11.13
CA GLY A 649 -3.95 69.19 9.90
C GLY A 649 -4.39 68.42 8.65
N TRP A 650 -5.63 67.91 8.63
CA TRP A 650 -6.29 67.35 7.45
C TRP A 650 -6.95 68.43 6.60
N VAL A 651 -6.70 68.41 5.29
CA VAL A 651 -7.19 69.40 4.33
C VAL A 651 -7.98 68.71 3.23
N GLY A 652 -9.23 69.12 3.02
CA GLY A 652 -10.12 68.62 1.95
C GLY A 652 -9.59 68.97 0.56
N LYS A 653 -9.89 68.13 -0.43
CA LYS A 653 -9.48 68.25 -1.84
C LYS A 653 -10.66 68.09 -2.79
#